data_AF-A0AAD3H8E3-F1
#
_entry.id   AF-A0AAD3H8E3-F1
#
_cell.length_a   1.000
_cell.length_b   1.000
_cell.length_c   1.000
_cell.angle_alpha   90.00
_cell.angle_beta   90.00
_cell.angle_gamma   90.00
#
_symmetry.space_group_name_H-M   'P 1'
#
loop_
_entity.id
_entity.type
_entity.pdbx_description
1 polymer ?
#
loop_
_entity_poly.entity_id
_entity_poly.type
_entity_poly.pdbx_seq_one_letter_code
_entity_poly.pdbx_strand_id
1 'polypeptide(L)'
;MSNEEVQRRGGLFSCCFQKKGNKVSPQHEVPHRNKEDATEDAKVKAFLEKKRVEEEATKEVRNQITTEKENTKHEIVEITNEDLTVELQAFEAIKSILSTETHITIDVESKLETARDKDPKFFELTQGYIHNDQWVDMSKPRRCNFKDDSGENDDDSDASSDIKQIGKFRNRKEDGAHDLKEQYRAITLRQLRAVFHLVSRMCEENEIPVSKLYRKKAKKTTTTLVDNHSLLGEVTLFDILDLVVKPFTQATGKSLVECLPSTTGSQPPRWFVNNYNGEPFLHTMVCIEQMYKDFALSTNNNDANVFGLSGGGMTEDTPIWIRAFAHRQCDETESIDLKRSGFARAMKCAGHRTLTILDQECKGFKDARYLLELSMSQLKDKERAENQEVSSVWAVYTARDHIFEDPDYGDEELRHAVGIVSSGMAPADLNYRSTTHAASSNREKHFPQIRCLAALSIDVTKAIVDNVDTTSDVLDFVKKLEAPEKVNEVCRGAFVSTVSSLKAALNRNNATWEAALVALNRGLTGRSQRLMFDFGKDQGWDKLTQAKATALMRHLPPSVQVLSVSHFSYGESMMNALIDWVENAKYLRSLTIKDTCVGGAEGGKLCGIRLAKAIGASKTIERLELSATDLVGSRNSEAWEKALQESNENSLSYVELNGMKYLENMVDKSSFDPKTSTIRVTSLDGQHHRLAWVNNQFSDATLSVEEEESLEDASCASVEIDDMN
;
A
#
# COMPACT_ATOMS: atom_id res chain seq x y z
N MET A 1 -33.49 39.69 -2.20
CA MET A 1 -34.42 40.30 -3.17
C MET A 1 -33.67 41.36 -3.96
N SER A 2 -33.27 41.03 -5.20
CA SER A 2 -32.99 41.95 -6.31
C SER A 2 -32.56 41.09 -7.51
N ASN A 3 -32.85 41.61 -8.69
CA ASN A 3 -32.88 40.98 -10.01
C ASN A 3 -31.52 40.57 -10.61
N GLU A 4 -31.65 39.88 -11.76
CA GLU A 4 -30.73 39.72 -12.90
C GLU A 4 -29.78 38.51 -12.87
N GLU A 5 -29.46 37.84 -13.98
CA GLU A 5 -30.16 37.49 -15.22
C GLU A 5 -29.20 36.49 -15.90
N VAL A 6 -29.68 35.31 -16.28
CA VAL A 6 -28.89 34.29 -17.00
C VAL A 6 -29.75 33.72 -18.12
N GLN A 7 -29.10 33.46 -19.26
CA GLN A 7 -29.47 32.61 -20.41
C GLN A 7 -29.99 33.28 -21.68
N ARG A 8 -29.14 33.17 -22.72
CA ARG A 8 -29.53 33.02 -24.12
C ARG A 8 -29.31 31.56 -24.57
N ARG A 9 -30.40 30.91 -25.01
CA ARG A 9 -30.52 29.90 -26.07
C ARG A 9 -31.81 30.30 -26.79
N GLY A 10 -31.95 30.38 -28.11
CA GLY A 10 -31.37 29.61 -29.19
C GLY A 10 -32.55 29.03 -30.00
N GLY A 11 -32.68 29.39 -31.28
CA GLY A 11 -33.60 28.77 -32.25
C GLY A 11 -34.40 29.79 -33.07
N LEU A 12 -34.80 29.56 -34.31
CA LEU A 12 -34.44 28.66 -35.44
C LEU A 12 -35.46 29.05 -36.54
N PHE A 13 -35.17 28.74 -37.82
CA PHE A 13 -36.02 28.89 -39.03
C PHE A 13 -36.15 30.32 -39.63
N SER A 14 -36.20 30.58 -40.94
CA SER A 14 -36.18 29.78 -42.19
C SER A 14 -36.25 30.72 -43.41
N CYS A 15 -35.66 30.29 -44.54
CA CYS A 15 -36.01 30.54 -45.95
C CYS A 15 -35.83 31.91 -46.65
N CYS A 16 -34.87 31.91 -47.59
CA CYS A 16 -34.96 32.17 -49.04
C CYS A 16 -35.63 33.46 -49.58
N PHE A 17 -34.90 34.22 -50.41
CA PHE A 17 -35.21 34.44 -51.84
C PHE A 17 -34.06 35.17 -52.58
N GLN A 18 -33.63 34.60 -53.72
CA GLN A 18 -33.15 35.15 -55.02
C GLN A 18 -32.41 36.51 -55.13
N LYS A 19 -31.63 36.87 -56.16
CA LYS A 19 -30.80 36.29 -57.25
C LYS A 19 -30.46 37.49 -58.17
N LYS A 20 -29.34 37.43 -58.93
CA LYS A 20 -28.89 38.30 -60.07
C LYS A 20 -28.09 39.55 -59.68
N GLY A 21 -27.01 39.94 -60.36
CA GLY A 21 -26.34 39.47 -61.58
C GLY A 21 -25.41 40.56 -62.15
N ASN A 22 -24.58 40.18 -63.14
CA ASN A 22 -23.68 40.94 -64.04
C ASN A 22 -22.19 40.99 -63.63
N LYS A 23 -21.30 40.25 -64.31
CA LYS A 23 -20.70 40.39 -65.67
C LYS A 23 -19.79 41.62 -65.82
N VAL A 24 -18.49 41.37 -66.09
CA VAL A 24 -17.70 41.75 -67.30
C VAL A 24 -16.20 41.67 -66.97
N SER A 25 -15.43 40.86 -67.72
CA SER A 25 -13.95 40.92 -67.88
C SER A 25 -13.63 41.68 -69.18
N PRO A 26 -12.37 41.88 -69.68
CA PRO A 26 -11.02 41.58 -69.15
C PRO A 26 -9.97 42.72 -69.42
N GLN A 27 -8.71 42.56 -68.98
CA GLN A 27 -7.46 42.64 -69.80
C GLN A 27 -6.18 42.66 -68.94
N HIS A 28 -5.15 41.94 -69.45
CA HIS A 28 -3.67 42.01 -69.31
C HIS A 28 -3.03 42.54 -68.01
N GLU A 29 -2.07 41.86 -67.38
CA GLU A 29 -0.69 41.62 -67.84
C GLU A 29 0.01 40.48 -67.05
N VAL A 30 1.02 39.86 -67.66
CA VAL A 30 1.96 38.84 -67.10
C VAL A 30 3.20 39.58 -66.55
N PRO A 31 3.80 39.18 -65.41
CA PRO A 31 5.13 38.53 -65.51
C PRO A 31 5.46 37.44 -64.46
N HIS A 32 6.29 36.50 -64.92
CA HIS A 32 7.29 35.72 -64.19
C HIS A 32 6.89 34.92 -62.94
N ARG A 33 6.73 33.58 -63.11
CA ARG A 33 6.96 32.62 -62.03
C ARG A 33 8.32 31.95 -62.17
N ASN A 34 9.07 32.07 -61.08
CA ASN A 34 10.42 31.60 -60.86
C ASN A 34 10.46 30.11 -60.48
N LYS A 35 11.67 29.58 -60.63
CA LYS A 35 12.21 28.23 -60.44
C LYS A 35 11.94 27.49 -59.11
N GLU A 36 10.91 27.83 -58.33
CA GLU A 36 10.66 27.19 -57.02
C GLU A 36 9.74 25.96 -57.08
N ASP A 37 8.86 25.87 -58.09
CA ASP A 37 7.87 24.76 -58.18
C ASP A 37 8.51 23.41 -58.59
N ALA A 38 9.69 23.39 -59.23
CA ALA A 38 10.39 22.15 -59.62
C ALA A 38 11.06 21.43 -58.42
N THR A 39 11.27 22.15 -57.31
CA THR A 39 11.96 21.62 -56.11
C THR A 39 11.00 20.95 -55.13
N GLU A 40 9.73 21.34 -55.11
CA GLU A 40 8.71 20.65 -54.29
C GLU A 40 8.32 19.31 -54.90
N ASP A 41 8.11 19.24 -56.22
CA ASP A 41 7.78 17.98 -56.89
C ASP A 41 8.89 16.93 -56.73
N ALA A 42 10.15 17.35 -56.75
CA ALA A 42 11.29 16.46 -56.50
C ALA A 42 11.31 15.94 -55.04
N LYS A 43 10.95 16.78 -54.06
CA LYS A 43 10.87 16.39 -52.65
C LYS A 43 9.71 15.43 -52.38
N VAL A 44 8.55 15.69 -52.99
CA VAL A 44 7.38 14.80 -52.89
C VAL A 44 7.69 13.43 -53.51
N LYS A 45 8.35 13.42 -54.68
CA LYS A 45 8.73 12.16 -55.34
C LYS A 45 9.77 11.37 -54.53
N ALA A 46 10.74 12.04 -53.92
CA ALA A 46 11.72 11.39 -53.04
C ALA A 46 11.08 10.84 -51.75
N PHE A 47 10.11 11.56 -51.18
CA PHE A 47 9.36 11.12 -50.01
C PHE A 47 8.51 9.87 -50.32
N LEU A 48 7.82 9.86 -51.46
CA LEU A 48 7.01 8.72 -51.88
C LEU A 48 7.86 7.48 -52.19
N GLU A 49 9.03 7.64 -52.80
CA GLU A 49 9.94 6.52 -53.04
C GLU A 49 10.52 5.95 -51.74
N LYS A 50 10.87 6.81 -50.78
CA LYS A 50 11.30 6.36 -49.45
C LYS A 50 10.21 5.54 -48.76
N LYS A 51 8.95 6.01 -48.83
CA LYS A 51 7.82 5.29 -48.25
C LYS A 51 7.56 3.94 -48.94
N ARG A 52 7.75 3.87 -50.26
CA ARG A 52 7.64 2.63 -51.04
C ARG A 52 8.69 1.59 -50.61
N VAL A 53 9.93 2.02 -50.40
CA VAL A 53 11.02 1.15 -49.92
C VAL A 53 10.77 0.66 -48.49
N GLU A 54 10.25 1.51 -47.61
CA GLU A 54 9.86 1.10 -46.24
C GLU A 54 8.69 0.08 -46.25
N GLU A 55 7.71 0.26 -47.15
CA GLU A 55 6.60 -0.69 -47.33
C GLU A 55 7.07 -2.03 -47.91
N GLU A 56 8.01 -2.03 -48.87
CA GLU A 56 8.63 -3.26 -49.41
C GLU A 56 9.44 -4.00 -48.35
N ALA A 57 10.27 -3.30 -47.57
CA ALA A 57 11.04 -3.90 -46.48
C ALA A 57 10.12 -4.50 -45.39
N THR A 58 9.01 -3.82 -45.07
CA THR A 58 8.02 -4.32 -44.10
C THR A 58 7.30 -5.58 -44.64
N LYS A 59 7.06 -5.64 -45.94
CA LYS A 59 6.46 -6.82 -46.60
C LYS A 59 7.42 -8.00 -46.60
N GLU A 60 8.71 -7.77 -46.81
CA GLU A 60 9.74 -8.81 -46.78
C GLU A 60 9.93 -9.38 -45.37
N VAL A 61 9.96 -8.51 -44.34
CA VAL A 61 9.98 -8.95 -42.93
C VAL A 61 8.73 -9.73 -42.56
N ARG A 62 7.53 -9.31 -43.02
CA ARG A 62 6.30 -10.09 -42.81
C ARG A 62 6.36 -11.47 -43.46
N ASN A 63 6.90 -11.56 -44.68
CA ASN A 63 7.05 -12.84 -45.36
C ASN A 63 8.03 -13.75 -44.61
N GLN A 64 9.17 -13.23 -44.15
CA GLN A 64 10.14 -13.98 -43.32
C GLN A 64 9.49 -14.49 -42.03
N ILE A 65 8.74 -13.65 -41.31
CA ILE A 65 8.00 -14.05 -40.10
C ILE A 65 6.95 -15.13 -40.41
N THR A 66 6.32 -15.08 -41.59
CA THR A 66 5.30 -16.06 -41.98
C THR A 66 5.94 -17.41 -42.29
N THR A 67 7.07 -17.42 -43.01
CA THR A 67 7.85 -18.64 -43.29
C THR A 67 8.46 -19.24 -42.03
N GLU A 68 8.98 -18.43 -41.11
CA GLU A 68 9.45 -18.91 -39.80
C GLU A 68 8.30 -19.48 -38.96
N LYS A 69 7.12 -18.84 -38.97
CA LYS A 69 5.93 -19.38 -38.29
C LYS A 69 5.49 -20.73 -38.86
N GLU A 70 5.53 -20.92 -40.17
CA GLU A 70 5.16 -22.20 -40.81
C GLU A 70 6.17 -23.31 -40.49
N ASN A 71 7.48 -23.00 -40.51
CA ASN A 71 8.52 -23.95 -40.13
C ASN A 71 8.42 -24.33 -38.64
N THR A 72 8.17 -23.36 -37.75
CA THR A 72 7.98 -23.64 -36.32
C THR A 72 6.70 -24.45 -36.08
N LYS A 73 5.64 -24.26 -36.90
CA LYS A 73 4.41 -25.05 -36.82
C LYS A 73 4.62 -26.50 -37.21
N HIS A 74 5.49 -26.79 -38.18
CA HIS A 74 5.84 -28.16 -38.55
C HIS A 74 6.70 -28.84 -37.50
N GLU A 75 7.67 -28.12 -36.91
CA GLU A 75 8.53 -28.65 -35.85
C GLU A 75 7.76 -28.89 -34.52
N ILE A 76 6.76 -28.05 -34.21
CA ILE A 76 5.87 -28.25 -33.05
C ILE A 76 4.92 -29.45 -33.27
N VAL A 77 4.49 -29.76 -34.51
CA VAL A 77 3.56 -30.88 -34.78
C VAL A 77 4.25 -32.24 -34.70
N GLU A 78 5.56 -32.34 -34.97
CA GLU A 78 6.30 -33.60 -34.78
C GLU A 78 6.69 -33.85 -33.32
N ILE A 79 6.98 -32.82 -32.52
CA ILE A 79 7.33 -32.97 -31.10
C ILE A 79 6.07 -33.24 -30.24
N THR A 80 4.92 -32.71 -30.62
CA THR A 80 3.69 -32.83 -29.79
C THR A 80 3.06 -34.21 -29.80
N ASN A 81 3.19 -35.02 -30.86
CA ASN A 81 2.49 -36.30 -30.92
C ASN A 81 3.11 -37.43 -30.07
N GLU A 82 4.43 -37.45 -29.87
CA GLU A 82 5.07 -38.47 -29.00
C GLU A 82 4.94 -38.09 -27.51
N ASP A 83 5.12 -36.81 -27.16
CA ASP A 83 5.01 -36.34 -25.77
C ASP A 83 3.57 -36.35 -25.23
N LEU A 84 2.56 -35.99 -26.05
CA LEU A 84 1.15 -36.11 -25.65
C LEU A 84 0.71 -37.55 -25.41
N THR A 85 1.31 -38.52 -26.11
CA THR A 85 0.95 -39.94 -25.96
C THR A 85 1.49 -40.50 -24.63
N VAL A 86 2.66 -40.03 -24.18
CA VAL A 86 3.24 -40.38 -22.87
C VAL A 86 2.48 -39.71 -21.72
N GLU A 87 2.10 -38.43 -21.88
CA GLU A 87 1.31 -37.70 -20.87
C GLU A 87 -0.13 -38.22 -20.74
N LEU A 88 -0.79 -38.60 -21.85
CA LEU A 88 -2.11 -39.23 -21.82
C LEU A 88 -2.09 -40.61 -21.13
N GLN A 89 -1.02 -41.40 -21.31
CA GLN A 89 -0.86 -42.68 -20.62
C GLN A 89 -0.61 -42.50 -19.12
N ALA A 90 0.15 -41.48 -18.71
CA ALA A 90 0.30 -41.11 -17.30
C ALA A 90 -1.03 -40.64 -16.69
N PHE A 91 -1.84 -39.89 -17.45
CA PHE A 91 -3.14 -39.39 -17.02
C PHE A 91 -4.19 -40.51 -16.85
N GLU A 92 -4.23 -41.49 -17.77
CA GLU A 92 -5.09 -42.67 -17.63
C GLU A 92 -4.69 -43.56 -16.44
N ALA A 93 -3.38 -43.67 -16.16
CA ALA A 93 -2.88 -44.38 -14.98
C ALA A 93 -3.30 -43.69 -13.66
N ILE A 94 -3.27 -42.35 -13.60
CA ILE A 94 -3.73 -41.57 -12.44
C ILE A 94 -5.25 -41.70 -12.26
N LYS A 95 -6.02 -41.67 -13.35
CA LYS A 95 -7.47 -41.85 -13.33
C LYS A 95 -7.86 -43.25 -12.82
N SER A 96 -7.09 -44.27 -13.18
CA SER A 96 -7.22 -45.64 -12.65
C SER A 96 -6.85 -45.75 -11.17
N ILE A 97 -5.88 -44.97 -10.68
CA ILE A 97 -5.48 -44.94 -9.26
C ILE A 97 -6.54 -44.27 -8.38
N LEU A 98 -7.26 -43.28 -8.93
CA LEU A 98 -8.28 -42.51 -8.22
C LEU A 98 -9.68 -43.16 -8.25
N SER A 99 -9.91 -44.21 -9.06
CA SER A 99 -11.26 -44.80 -9.25
C SER A 99 -11.50 -46.14 -8.55
N THR A 100 -10.57 -46.68 -7.77
CA THR A 100 -10.77 -47.98 -7.10
C THR A 100 -11.15 -47.80 -5.64
N GLU A 101 -12.46 -47.70 -5.38
CA GLU A 101 -13.07 -48.13 -4.12
C GLU A 101 -12.98 -49.66 -4.02
N THR A 102 -11.84 -50.18 -3.57
CA THR A 102 -11.77 -51.52 -2.99
C THR A 102 -10.72 -51.52 -1.89
N HIS A 103 -11.10 -52.05 -0.73
CA HIS A 103 -10.25 -52.24 0.43
C HIS A 103 -9.02 -53.09 0.10
N ILE A 104 -7.94 -52.43 -0.30
CA ILE A 104 -6.59 -52.97 -0.22
C ILE A 104 -5.80 -51.92 0.53
N THR A 105 -5.35 -52.28 1.73
CA THR A 105 -4.25 -51.63 2.44
C THR A 105 -2.98 -51.79 1.59
N ILE A 106 -2.94 -51.06 0.47
CA ILE A 106 -1.71 -50.87 -0.29
C ILE A 106 -0.90 -49.88 0.53
N ASP A 107 0.27 -50.36 0.94
CA ASP A 107 1.28 -49.63 1.67
C ASP A 107 1.46 -48.21 1.11
N VAL A 108 1.02 -47.24 1.91
CA VAL A 108 1.02 -45.81 1.58
C VAL A 108 2.46 -45.35 1.34
N GLU A 109 3.45 -45.97 2.01
CA GLU A 109 4.87 -45.68 1.80
C GLU A 109 5.33 -46.05 0.39
N SER A 110 4.99 -47.25 -0.12
CA SER A 110 5.37 -47.65 -1.48
C SER A 110 4.75 -46.76 -2.58
N LYS A 111 3.53 -46.24 -2.36
CA LYS A 111 2.87 -45.31 -3.29
C LYS A 111 3.49 -43.91 -3.22
N LEU A 112 3.91 -43.46 -2.03
CA LEU A 112 4.62 -42.20 -1.84
C LEU A 112 6.03 -42.25 -2.46
N GLU A 113 6.77 -43.35 -2.29
CA GLU A 113 8.05 -43.57 -2.97
C GLU A 113 7.89 -43.60 -4.49
N THR A 114 6.89 -44.33 -4.99
CA THR A 114 6.62 -44.37 -6.44
C THR A 114 6.19 -43.00 -7.00
N ALA A 115 5.45 -42.19 -6.24
CA ALA A 115 5.08 -40.83 -6.65
C ALA A 115 6.27 -39.87 -6.60
N ARG A 116 7.12 -39.99 -5.57
CA ARG A 116 8.39 -39.26 -5.45
C ARG A 116 9.32 -39.56 -6.62
N ASP A 117 9.39 -40.81 -7.07
CA ASP A 117 10.26 -41.22 -8.17
C ASP A 117 9.72 -40.83 -9.56
N LYS A 118 8.39 -40.74 -9.70
CA LYS A 118 7.73 -40.39 -10.98
C LYS A 118 7.61 -38.89 -11.21
N ASP A 119 7.32 -38.12 -10.16
CA ASP A 119 7.23 -36.67 -10.23
C ASP A 119 7.70 -36.06 -8.90
N PRO A 120 9.04 -35.93 -8.73
CA PRO A 120 9.63 -35.37 -7.52
C PRO A 120 9.15 -33.95 -7.22
N LYS A 121 8.75 -33.18 -8.25
CA LYS A 121 8.31 -31.78 -8.11
C LYS A 121 6.92 -31.71 -7.53
N PHE A 122 6.02 -32.51 -8.06
CA PHE A 122 4.65 -32.65 -7.56
C PHE A 122 4.65 -33.26 -6.15
N PHE A 123 5.50 -34.26 -5.89
CA PHE A 123 5.64 -34.86 -4.57
C PHE A 123 6.05 -33.82 -3.51
N GLU A 124 7.04 -32.99 -3.79
CA GLU A 124 7.50 -31.98 -2.81
C GLU A 124 6.44 -30.91 -2.53
N LEU A 125 5.79 -30.39 -3.58
CA LEU A 125 4.72 -29.41 -3.40
C LEU A 125 3.51 -29.99 -2.65
N THR A 126 3.31 -31.32 -2.71
CA THR A 126 2.11 -31.97 -2.15
C THR A 126 2.32 -32.81 -0.89
N GLN A 127 3.55 -33.16 -0.53
CA GLN A 127 3.81 -33.97 0.67
C GLN A 127 4.66 -33.21 1.67
N GLY A 128 5.55 -32.35 1.20
CA GLY A 128 6.46 -31.59 2.05
C GLY A 128 7.75 -31.25 1.33
N TYR A 129 8.54 -30.36 1.90
CA TYR A 129 9.82 -29.94 1.34
C TYR A 129 10.90 -30.01 2.40
N ILE A 130 12.15 -30.14 1.98
CA ILE A 130 13.30 -30.08 2.87
C ILE A 130 13.73 -28.62 3.02
N HIS A 131 13.79 -28.15 4.26
CA HIS A 131 14.30 -26.83 4.62
C HIS A 131 15.33 -27.00 5.73
N ASN A 132 16.57 -26.53 5.51
CA ASN A 132 17.69 -26.68 6.46
C ASN A 132 17.82 -28.14 6.97
N ASP A 133 17.85 -29.09 6.03
CA ASP A 133 17.94 -30.54 6.30
C ASP A 133 16.77 -31.14 7.11
N GLN A 134 15.68 -30.39 7.31
CA GLN A 134 14.48 -30.85 7.99
C GLN A 134 13.31 -31.00 7.02
N TRP A 135 12.59 -32.12 7.12
CA TRP A 135 11.36 -32.34 6.36
C TRP A 135 10.21 -31.53 6.96
N VAL A 136 9.67 -30.60 6.18
CA VAL A 136 8.48 -29.83 6.52
C VAL A 136 7.25 -30.55 5.93
N ASP A 137 6.54 -31.28 6.78
CA ASP A 137 5.34 -32.05 6.38
C ASP A 137 4.17 -31.12 6.00
N MET A 138 3.79 -31.20 4.71
CA MET A 138 2.66 -30.51 4.08
C MET A 138 1.50 -31.46 3.74
N SER A 139 1.68 -32.77 3.91
CA SER A 139 0.70 -33.80 3.53
C SER A 139 -0.60 -33.73 4.33
N LYS A 140 -0.53 -33.14 5.54
CA LYS A 140 -1.68 -32.96 6.43
C LYS A 140 -2.27 -31.56 6.23
N PRO A 141 -3.55 -31.44 5.84
CA PRO A 141 -4.24 -30.16 5.79
C PRO A 141 -4.18 -29.46 7.15
N ARG A 142 -3.62 -28.25 7.18
CA ARG A 142 -3.58 -27.39 8.37
C ARG A 142 -4.65 -26.33 8.24
N ARG A 143 -5.27 -25.98 9.37
CA ARG A 143 -6.25 -24.90 9.38
C ARG A 143 -5.52 -23.60 9.09
N CYS A 144 -6.00 -22.86 8.09
CA CYS A 144 -5.61 -21.47 7.89
C CYS A 144 -6.18 -20.66 9.05
N ASN A 145 -5.38 -20.51 10.11
CA ASN A 145 -5.78 -19.84 11.33
C ASN A 145 -5.11 -18.48 11.42
N PHE A 146 -5.88 -17.56 11.95
CA PHE A 146 -5.42 -16.30 12.46
C PHE A 146 -5.38 -16.40 13.99
N LYS A 147 -4.31 -15.93 14.64
CA LYS A 147 -4.28 -15.83 16.11
C LYS A 147 -5.07 -14.59 16.51
N ASP A 148 -6.26 -14.78 17.05
CA ASP A 148 -6.91 -13.77 17.87
C ASP A 148 -6.55 -14.15 19.31
N ASP A 149 -5.67 -13.40 19.96
CA ASP A 149 -5.17 -13.73 21.31
C ASP A 149 -6.25 -13.44 22.37
N SER A 150 -7.53 -13.62 22.08
CA SER A 150 -8.63 -13.38 23.01
C SER A 150 -8.60 -14.42 24.13
N GLY A 151 -7.73 -14.19 25.10
CA GLY A 151 -7.62 -14.79 26.42
C GLY A 151 -7.97 -16.26 26.53
N GLU A 152 -6.96 -17.12 26.60
CA GLU A 152 -6.96 -18.23 27.56
C GLU A 152 -5.52 -18.71 27.75
N ASN A 153 -5.21 -19.04 29.00
CA ASN A 153 -3.91 -19.56 29.40
C ASN A 153 -3.51 -20.73 28.50
N ASP A 154 -2.24 -20.72 28.08
CA ASP A 154 -1.56 -21.87 27.53
C ASP A 154 -1.55 -22.99 28.59
N ASP A 155 -2.60 -23.81 28.60
CA ASP A 155 -2.57 -25.17 29.09
C ASP A 155 -3.25 -26.05 28.04
N ASP A 156 -2.46 -26.99 27.50
CA ASP A 156 -2.88 -28.07 26.61
C ASP A 156 -4.20 -28.70 27.08
N SER A 157 -5.31 -28.48 26.36
CA SER A 157 -6.32 -29.49 25.99
C SER A 157 -7.64 -28.89 25.46
N ASP A 158 -8.07 -29.35 24.28
CA ASP A 158 -9.48 -29.54 23.89
C ASP A 158 -10.47 -28.35 23.91
N ALA A 159 -10.05 -27.10 23.68
CA ALA A 159 -10.99 -25.98 23.47
C ALA A 159 -11.26 -25.66 21.99
N SER A 160 -12.03 -26.53 21.35
CA SER A 160 -12.83 -26.20 20.17
C SER A 160 -14.01 -25.32 20.60
N SER A 161 -14.06 -24.02 20.22
CA SER A 161 -15.24 -23.46 19.52
C SER A 161 -15.18 -21.98 19.13
N ASP A 162 -14.41 -21.09 19.75
CA ASP A 162 -14.61 -19.64 19.54
C ASP A 162 -13.44 -18.87 18.89
N ILE A 163 -12.77 -19.50 17.92
CA ILE A 163 -11.96 -18.77 16.92
C ILE A 163 -12.92 -18.19 15.88
N LYS A 164 -12.99 -16.86 15.73
CA LYS A 164 -13.83 -16.19 14.72
C LYS A 164 -13.49 -16.68 13.31
N GLN A 165 -14.27 -17.64 12.82
CA GLN A 165 -14.17 -18.18 11.47
C GLN A 165 -14.38 -17.07 10.43
N ILE A 166 -13.34 -16.79 9.63
CA ILE A 166 -13.52 -16.08 8.36
C ILE A 166 -14.09 -17.09 7.36
N GLY A 167 -15.41 -17.19 7.33
CA GLY A 167 -16.17 -17.98 6.36
C GLY A 167 -16.68 -19.32 6.90
N LYS A 168 -18.00 -19.50 6.87
CA LYS A 168 -18.63 -20.80 7.16
C LYS A 168 -18.09 -21.85 6.19
N PHE A 169 -17.45 -22.88 6.72
CA PHE A 169 -17.12 -24.10 5.99
C PHE A 169 -18.40 -24.68 5.39
N ARG A 170 -18.48 -24.80 4.06
CA ARG A 170 -19.38 -25.78 3.45
C ARG A 170 -18.69 -27.13 3.59
N ASN A 171 -19.26 -28.02 4.39
CA ASN A 171 -18.90 -29.43 4.39
C ASN A 171 -18.80 -29.92 2.94
N ARG A 172 -17.74 -30.69 2.63
CA ARG A 172 -17.69 -31.49 1.41
C ARG A 172 -18.97 -32.34 1.39
N LYS A 173 -19.93 -31.97 0.54
CA LYS A 173 -20.93 -32.94 0.10
C LYS A 173 -20.21 -33.88 -0.85
N GLU A 174 -20.51 -35.16 -0.73
CA GLU A 174 -19.89 -36.26 -1.48
C GLU A 174 -20.11 -36.17 -3.00
N ASP A 175 -20.88 -35.17 -3.48
CA ASP A 175 -21.29 -35.07 -4.88
C ASP A 175 -20.84 -33.72 -5.48
N GLY A 176 -19.68 -33.71 -6.11
CA GLY A 176 -19.23 -32.59 -6.97
C GLY A 176 -18.37 -31.54 -6.25
N ALA A 177 -17.06 -31.58 -6.50
CA ALA A 177 -16.12 -30.55 -6.10
C ALA A 177 -16.56 -29.19 -6.71
N HIS A 178 -17.17 -28.32 -5.90
CA HIS A 178 -17.29 -26.93 -6.30
C HIS A 178 -15.90 -26.32 -6.29
N ASP A 179 -15.43 -25.92 -7.47
CA ASP A 179 -14.27 -25.05 -7.65
C ASP A 179 -14.26 -23.93 -6.61
N LEU A 180 -13.13 -23.74 -5.91
CA LEU A 180 -13.02 -22.65 -4.95
C LEU A 180 -13.20 -21.34 -5.71
N LYS A 181 -13.99 -20.41 -5.16
CA LYS A 181 -14.10 -19.09 -5.78
C LYS A 181 -12.73 -18.41 -5.72
N GLU A 182 -12.36 -17.71 -6.78
CA GLU A 182 -11.05 -17.11 -6.98
C GLU A 182 -10.56 -16.21 -5.84
N GLN A 183 -11.47 -15.45 -5.21
CA GLN A 183 -11.15 -14.61 -4.05
C GLN A 183 -10.74 -15.40 -2.80
N TYR A 184 -10.92 -16.71 -2.80
CA TYR A 184 -10.60 -17.63 -1.70
C TYR A 184 -9.44 -18.59 -2.06
N ARG A 185 -8.67 -18.26 -3.09
CA ARG A 185 -7.48 -19.00 -3.54
C ARG A 185 -6.19 -18.29 -3.11
N ALA A 186 -6.11 -17.89 -1.84
CA ALA A 186 -4.96 -17.19 -1.28
C ALA A 186 -3.88 -18.18 -0.81
N ILE A 187 -2.61 -17.88 -1.03
CA ILE A 187 -1.47 -18.75 -0.68
C ILE A 187 -0.94 -18.43 0.72
N THR A 188 -0.48 -19.42 1.49
CA THR A 188 0.18 -19.22 2.80
C THR A 188 1.70 -19.04 2.62
N LEU A 189 2.38 -18.46 3.62
CA LEU A 189 3.84 -18.32 3.58
C LEU A 189 4.54 -19.68 3.49
N ARG A 190 4.00 -20.70 4.17
CA ARG A 190 4.52 -22.07 4.10
C ARG A 190 4.43 -22.67 2.69
N GLN A 191 3.29 -22.47 2.00
CA GLN A 191 3.11 -22.86 0.61
C GLN A 191 4.05 -22.09 -0.33
N LEU A 192 4.23 -20.80 -0.07
CA LEU A 192 5.13 -19.94 -0.85
C LEU A 192 6.60 -20.38 -0.72
N ARG A 193 7.04 -20.76 0.48
CA ARG A 193 8.35 -21.38 0.71
C ARG A 193 8.50 -22.70 -0.03
N ALA A 194 7.47 -23.54 -0.08
CA ALA A 194 7.52 -24.78 -0.86
C ALA A 194 7.76 -24.50 -2.36
N VAL A 195 7.09 -23.49 -2.93
CA VAL A 195 7.33 -23.04 -4.31
C VAL A 195 8.77 -22.52 -4.48
N PHE A 196 9.25 -21.71 -3.54
CA PHE A 196 10.63 -21.19 -3.58
C PHE A 196 11.68 -22.30 -3.50
N HIS A 197 11.49 -23.31 -2.65
CA HIS A 197 12.38 -24.45 -2.52
C HIS A 197 12.41 -25.31 -3.79
N LEU A 198 11.26 -25.57 -4.40
CA LEU A 198 11.20 -26.28 -5.67
C LEU A 198 12.02 -25.56 -6.75
N VAL A 199 11.83 -24.24 -6.86
CA VAL A 199 12.56 -23.40 -7.83
C VAL A 199 14.06 -23.40 -7.53
N SER A 200 14.46 -23.33 -6.26
CA SER A 200 15.86 -23.38 -5.84
C SER A 200 16.54 -24.68 -6.30
N ARG A 201 15.88 -25.82 -6.09
CA ARG A 201 16.38 -27.11 -6.56
C ARG A 201 16.48 -27.18 -8.09
N MET A 202 15.46 -26.69 -8.80
CA MET A 202 15.50 -26.64 -10.27
C MET A 202 16.68 -25.80 -10.80
N CYS A 203 17.08 -24.74 -10.09
CA CYS A 203 18.30 -23.98 -10.39
C CYS A 203 19.56 -24.82 -10.16
N GLU A 204 19.66 -25.52 -9.02
CA GLU A 204 20.81 -26.36 -8.67
C GLU A 204 21.01 -27.54 -9.62
N GLU A 205 19.91 -28.15 -10.05
CA GLU A 205 19.89 -29.28 -10.99
C GLU A 205 20.07 -28.83 -12.46
N ASN A 206 20.25 -27.52 -12.72
CA ASN A 206 20.32 -26.90 -14.06
C ASN A 206 19.09 -27.14 -14.95
N GLU A 207 17.95 -27.48 -14.37
CA GLU A 207 16.70 -27.72 -15.11
C GLU A 207 16.03 -26.44 -15.61
N ILE A 208 16.37 -25.28 -15.04
CA ILE A 208 15.98 -23.99 -15.61
C ILE A 208 16.91 -23.68 -16.77
N PRO A 209 16.41 -23.61 -18.02
CA PRO A 209 17.28 -23.29 -19.15
C PRO A 209 17.87 -21.90 -18.92
N VAL A 210 19.18 -21.83 -18.68
CA VAL A 210 19.94 -20.57 -18.61
C VAL A 210 19.67 -19.72 -19.87
N SER A 211 19.38 -20.36 -21.00
CA SER A 211 18.97 -19.70 -22.25
C SER A 211 17.63 -18.94 -22.19
N LYS A 212 16.69 -19.31 -21.29
CA LYS A 212 15.43 -18.57 -21.07
C LYS A 212 15.64 -17.34 -20.17
N LEU A 213 16.45 -17.46 -19.11
CA LEU A 213 16.82 -16.34 -18.23
C LEU A 213 17.62 -15.24 -18.97
N TYR A 214 18.44 -15.61 -19.95
CA TYR A 214 19.37 -14.68 -20.63
C TYR A 214 18.86 -14.04 -21.93
N ARG A 215 17.60 -14.29 -22.36
CA ARG A 215 17.12 -13.89 -23.69
C ARG A 215 17.05 -12.37 -23.94
N LYS A 216 17.25 -11.51 -22.93
CA LYS A 216 17.29 -10.04 -23.10
C LYS A 216 18.68 -9.39 -22.94
N LYS A 217 19.71 -10.07 -22.41
CA LYS A 217 21.04 -9.44 -22.18
C LYS A 217 22.20 -10.01 -22.99
N ALA A 218 22.07 -11.18 -23.62
CA ALA A 218 23.17 -11.79 -24.36
C ALA A 218 23.23 -11.35 -25.84
N LYS A 219 23.75 -10.14 -26.10
CA LYS A 219 24.59 -9.89 -27.29
C LYS A 219 26.00 -9.61 -26.80
N LYS A 220 26.84 -10.66 -26.74
CA LYS A 220 28.14 -10.78 -26.04
C LYS A 220 27.90 -10.99 -24.54
N THR A 221 28.25 -12.11 -23.90
CA THR A 221 29.56 -12.76 -23.85
C THR A 221 29.42 -14.20 -23.33
N THR A 222 30.49 -14.95 -23.54
CA THR A 222 30.87 -16.31 -23.12
C THR A 222 30.22 -16.87 -21.85
N THR A 223 29.81 -18.14 -21.96
CA THR A 223 29.33 -19.05 -20.90
C THR A 223 30.37 -19.20 -19.79
N THR A 224 30.15 -18.54 -18.66
CA THR A 224 30.80 -18.87 -17.37
C THR A 224 29.75 -19.48 -16.46
N LEU A 225 30.11 -20.56 -15.77
CA LEU A 225 29.34 -21.17 -14.69
C LEU A 225 28.99 -20.07 -13.68
N VAL A 226 27.71 -19.72 -13.60
CA VAL A 226 27.18 -18.77 -12.62
C VAL A 226 26.96 -19.57 -11.33
N ASP A 227 27.45 -19.08 -10.20
CA ASP A 227 27.18 -19.70 -8.89
C ASP A 227 25.67 -19.87 -8.69
N ASN A 228 25.23 -21.05 -8.26
CA ASN A 228 23.80 -21.40 -8.11
C ASN A 228 23.03 -20.40 -7.22
N HIS A 229 23.69 -19.81 -6.21
CA HIS A 229 23.11 -18.75 -5.39
C HIS A 229 22.86 -17.43 -6.15
N SER A 230 23.68 -17.11 -7.16
CA SER A 230 23.49 -15.93 -8.02
C SER A 230 22.33 -16.12 -9.01
N LEU A 231 22.04 -17.36 -9.43
CA LEU A 231 20.91 -17.66 -10.33
C LEU A 231 19.56 -17.47 -9.63
N LEU A 232 19.44 -17.90 -8.36
CA LEU A 232 18.22 -17.74 -7.58
C LEU A 232 17.84 -16.27 -7.37
N GLY A 233 18.84 -15.38 -7.31
CA GLY A 233 18.67 -13.93 -7.28
C GLY A 233 18.20 -13.31 -8.60
N GLU A 234 18.16 -14.07 -9.71
CA GLU A 234 17.68 -13.61 -11.02
C GLU A 234 16.31 -14.19 -11.40
N VAL A 235 15.85 -15.26 -10.74
CA VAL A 235 14.55 -15.89 -11.02
C VAL A 235 13.42 -14.94 -10.64
N THR A 236 12.60 -14.56 -11.61
CA THR A 236 11.45 -13.67 -11.43
C THR A 236 10.14 -14.45 -11.28
N LEU A 237 9.06 -13.76 -10.90
CA LEU A 237 7.75 -14.40 -10.85
C LEU A 237 7.23 -14.77 -12.26
N PHE A 238 7.71 -14.13 -13.33
CA PHE A 238 7.44 -14.57 -14.71
C PHE A 238 8.01 -15.96 -14.98
N ASP A 239 9.24 -16.24 -14.52
CA ASP A 239 9.88 -17.54 -14.70
C ASP A 239 9.12 -18.63 -13.93
N ILE A 240 8.71 -18.35 -12.69
CA ILE A 240 7.92 -19.27 -11.86
C ILE A 240 6.54 -19.53 -12.48
N LEU A 241 5.90 -18.50 -13.04
CA LEU A 241 4.65 -18.65 -13.76
C LEU A 241 4.78 -19.62 -14.93
N ASP A 242 5.83 -19.51 -15.72
CA ASP A 242 6.04 -20.34 -16.91
C ASP A 242 6.53 -21.76 -16.59
N LEU A 243 7.32 -21.92 -15.53
CA LEU A 243 7.98 -23.21 -15.20
C LEU A 243 7.20 -24.06 -14.20
N VAL A 244 6.43 -23.43 -13.30
CA VAL A 244 5.75 -24.12 -12.21
C VAL A 244 4.24 -23.94 -12.34
N VAL A 245 3.77 -22.69 -12.33
CA VAL A 245 2.32 -22.42 -12.20
C VAL A 245 1.55 -22.87 -13.44
N LYS A 246 1.92 -22.40 -14.64
CA LYS A 246 1.20 -22.71 -15.88
C LYS A 246 1.12 -24.21 -16.14
N PRO A 247 2.23 -24.98 -16.12
CA PRO A 247 2.17 -26.43 -16.31
C PRO A 247 1.23 -27.11 -15.31
N PHE A 248 1.33 -26.71 -14.03
CA PHE A 248 0.49 -27.25 -12.98
C PHE A 248 -1.00 -26.95 -13.21
N THR A 249 -1.32 -25.70 -13.57
CA THR A 249 -2.71 -25.29 -13.84
C THR A 249 -3.29 -25.95 -15.10
N GLN A 250 -2.48 -26.14 -16.14
CA GLN A 250 -2.87 -26.84 -17.36
C GLN A 250 -3.17 -28.32 -17.11
N ALA A 251 -2.29 -29.01 -16.36
CA ALA A 251 -2.45 -30.42 -16.05
C ALA A 251 -3.68 -30.70 -15.16
N THR A 252 -4.01 -29.79 -14.24
CA THR A 252 -5.06 -30.01 -13.23
C THR A 252 -6.39 -29.33 -13.54
N GLY A 253 -6.42 -28.36 -14.46
CA GLY A 253 -7.58 -27.48 -14.69
C GLY A 253 -7.93 -26.59 -13.48
N LYS A 254 -7.02 -26.47 -12.51
CA LYS A 254 -7.21 -25.75 -11.24
C LYS A 254 -6.09 -24.75 -11.04
N SER A 255 -6.29 -23.76 -10.16
CA SER A 255 -5.17 -22.89 -9.75
C SER A 255 -4.11 -23.67 -8.97
N LEU A 256 -2.87 -23.16 -8.88
CA LEU A 256 -1.82 -23.83 -8.09
C LEU A 256 -2.26 -24.03 -6.64
N VAL A 257 -2.83 -22.98 -6.03
CA VAL A 257 -3.26 -23.00 -4.63
C VAL A 257 -4.32 -24.07 -4.36
N GLU A 258 -5.26 -24.30 -5.28
CA GLU A 258 -6.30 -25.33 -5.16
C GLU A 258 -5.76 -26.77 -5.08
N CYS A 259 -4.49 -26.96 -5.42
CA CYS A 259 -3.86 -28.26 -5.50
C CYS A 259 -2.76 -28.47 -4.47
N LEU A 260 -2.44 -27.42 -3.68
CA LEU A 260 -1.50 -27.55 -2.56
C LEU A 260 -2.24 -28.14 -1.33
N PRO A 261 -1.66 -29.09 -0.60
CA PRO A 261 -2.38 -29.86 0.43
C PRO A 261 -2.59 -29.12 1.74
N SER A 262 -1.89 -28.01 1.95
CA SER A 262 -2.13 -27.07 3.06
C SER A 262 -3.50 -26.37 3.00
N THR A 263 -4.40 -26.77 2.09
CA THR A 263 -5.78 -26.30 2.04
C THR A 263 -6.69 -27.24 2.85
N THR A 264 -7.13 -26.84 4.05
CA THR A 264 -8.34 -27.44 4.68
C THR A 264 -9.64 -26.97 4.01
N GLY A 265 -9.57 -26.21 2.91
CA GLY A 265 -10.71 -25.64 2.21
C GLY A 265 -10.41 -24.25 1.67
N SER A 266 -11.45 -23.41 1.60
CA SER A 266 -11.38 -21.99 1.22
C SER A 266 -10.30 -21.24 2.01
N GLN A 267 -9.42 -20.51 1.32
CA GLN A 267 -8.37 -19.68 1.90
C GLN A 267 -8.69 -18.19 1.65
N PRO A 268 -9.54 -17.56 2.49
CA PRO A 268 -9.80 -16.14 2.36
C PRO A 268 -8.54 -15.35 2.72
N PRO A 269 -8.10 -14.40 1.87
CA PRO A 269 -6.90 -13.65 2.15
C PRO A 269 -7.08 -12.71 3.33
N ARG A 270 -6.07 -12.64 4.20
CA ARG A 270 -5.94 -11.55 5.16
C ARG A 270 -5.46 -10.28 4.44
N TRP A 271 -4.56 -10.42 3.47
CA TRP A 271 -3.98 -9.33 2.69
C TRP A 271 -4.02 -9.63 1.19
N PHE A 272 -4.27 -8.58 0.41
CA PHE A 272 -4.04 -8.56 -1.03
C PHE A 272 -2.61 -8.11 -1.31
N VAL A 273 -1.87 -8.81 -2.17
CA VAL A 273 -0.49 -8.45 -2.54
C VAL A 273 -0.47 -7.88 -3.95
N ASN A 274 0.02 -6.65 -4.06
CA ASN A 274 0.36 -5.98 -5.32
C ASN A 274 1.88 -6.02 -5.51
N ASN A 275 2.36 -6.74 -6.50
CA ASN A 275 3.79 -6.88 -6.80
C ASN A 275 4.04 -6.79 -8.32
N TYR A 276 5.23 -6.32 -8.69
CA TYR A 276 5.68 -6.41 -10.08
C TYR A 276 6.30 -7.80 -10.33
N ASN A 277 5.86 -8.49 -11.37
CA ASN A 277 6.29 -9.87 -11.64
C ASN A 277 7.73 -9.99 -12.15
N GLY A 278 8.32 -8.89 -12.65
CA GLY A 278 9.68 -8.89 -13.22
C GLY A 278 10.79 -8.66 -12.20
N GLU A 279 10.46 -8.51 -10.92
CA GLU A 279 11.45 -8.47 -9.83
C GLU A 279 11.83 -9.91 -9.43
N PRO A 280 13.08 -10.16 -8.97
CA PRO A 280 13.45 -11.44 -8.41
C PRO A 280 12.46 -11.90 -7.34
N PHE A 281 12.00 -13.15 -7.44
CA PHE A 281 11.00 -13.70 -6.54
C PHE A 281 11.53 -13.83 -5.11
N LEU A 282 12.84 -14.04 -4.93
CA LEU A 282 13.49 -13.96 -3.61
C LEU A 282 13.21 -12.61 -2.91
N HIS A 283 13.21 -11.49 -3.64
CA HIS A 283 12.88 -10.19 -3.06
C HIS A 283 11.42 -10.12 -2.59
N THR A 284 10.51 -10.74 -3.35
CA THR A 284 9.10 -10.88 -2.94
C THR A 284 8.97 -11.73 -1.67
N MET A 285 9.70 -12.84 -1.59
CA MET A 285 9.74 -13.72 -0.42
C MET A 285 10.17 -12.97 0.85
N VAL A 286 11.35 -12.34 0.83
CA VAL A 286 11.87 -11.65 2.03
C VAL A 286 10.99 -10.48 2.47
N CYS A 287 10.30 -9.81 1.52
CA CYS A 287 9.30 -8.78 1.85
C CYS A 287 8.09 -9.36 2.57
N ILE A 288 7.57 -10.50 2.10
CA ILE A 288 6.43 -11.18 2.74
C ILE A 288 6.83 -11.72 4.11
N GLU A 289 8.03 -12.30 4.25
CA GLU A 289 8.53 -12.79 5.53
C GLU A 289 8.67 -11.67 6.56
N GLN A 290 9.25 -10.54 6.16
CA GLN A 290 9.33 -9.38 7.05
C GLN A 290 7.93 -8.85 7.41
N MET A 291 7.00 -8.80 6.45
CA MET A 291 5.62 -8.42 6.72
C MET A 291 4.93 -9.35 7.73
N TYR A 292 5.19 -10.66 7.68
CA TYR A 292 4.65 -11.59 8.67
C TYR A 292 5.22 -11.33 10.05
N LYS A 293 6.52 -11.00 10.17
CA LYS A 293 7.14 -10.58 11.45
C LYS A 293 6.49 -9.29 11.97
N ASP A 294 6.42 -8.26 11.14
CA ASP A 294 5.93 -6.93 11.52
C ASP A 294 4.43 -6.93 11.90
N PHE A 295 3.65 -7.88 11.36
CA PHE A 295 2.23 -8.05 11.63
C PHE A 295 1.91 -9.32 12.44
N ALA A 296 2.89 -9.93 13.12
CA ALA A 296 2.70 -11.17 13.86
C ALA A 296 1.75 -11.02 15.07
N LEU A 297 1.78 -9.84 15.72
CA LEU A 297 1.02 -9.59 16.94
C LEU A 297 -0.45 -9.31 16.67
N SER A 298 -1.32 -9.85 17.52
CA SER A 298 -2.71 -9.40 17.67
C SER A 298 -2.83 -8.55 18.93
N THR A 299 -3.59 -7.45 18.88
CA THR A 299 -3.81 -6.58 20.05
C THR A 299 -5.22 -6.80 20.57
N ASN A 300 -5.37 -7.28 21.81
CA ASN A 300 -6.67 -7.54 22.46
C ASN A 300 -7.20 -6.41 23.34
N ASN A 301 -6.50 -5.28 23.47
CA ASN A 301 -6.98 -4.23 24.35
C ASN A 301 -8.32 -3.71 23.82
N ASN A 302 -9.23 -3.31 24.73
CA ASN A 302 -10.53 -2.70 24.43
C ASN A 302 -10.44 -1.47 23.49
N ASP A 303 -9.23 -1.00 23.17
CA ASP A 303 -8.87 -0.27 21.94
C ASP A 303 -8.97 -1.12 20.65
N ALA A 304 -9.79 -2.18 20.65
CA ALA A 304 -10.04 -3.05 19.51
C ALA A 304 -10.61 -2.27 18.31
N ASN A 305 -11.23 -1.11 18.58
CA ASN A 305 -11.68 -0.17 17.56
C ASN A 305 -10.56 0.67 16.94
N VAL A 306 -9.38 0.74 17.57
CA VAL A 306 -8.25 1.59 17.16
C VAL A 306 -7.08 0.78 16.59
N PHE A 307 -6.86 -0.47 17.06
CA PHE A 307 -5.70 -1.30 16.66
C PHE A 307 -6.04 -2.69 16.09
N GLY A 308 -7.13 -3.35 16.51
CA GLY A 308 -7.55 -4.67 15.97
C GLY A 308 -7.89 -4.64 14.46
N LEU A 309 -8.13 -3.43 13.96
CA LEU A 309 -8.30 -3.07 12.56
C LEU A 309 -6.99 -3.11 11.74
N SER A 310 -5.82 -3.27 12.35
CA SER A 310 -4.52 -3.06 11.69
C SER A 310 -4.00 -4.23 10.86
N GLY A 311 -4.73 -5.33 10.74
CA GLY A 311 -4.28 -6.48 9.95
C GLY A 311 -3.14 -7.30 10.58
N GLY A 312 -2.81 -7.07 11.87
CA GLY A 312 -1.95 -7.92 12.70
C GLY A 312 -2.54 -9.30 12.94
N GLY A 313 -1.79 -10.17 13.64
CA GLY A 313 -1.97 -11.61 13.99
C GLY A 313 -1.53 -12.61 12.90
N MET A 314 -0.62 -12.19 12.04
CA MET A 314 -0.10 -12.99 10.93
C MET A 314 0.72 -14.19 11.44
N THR A 315 0.42 -15.36 10.91
CA THR A 315 1.17 -16.61 11.13
C THR A 315 1.55 -17.22 9.80
N GLU A 316 2.49 -18.16 9.74
CA GLU A 316 2.89 -18.83 8.48
C GLU A 316 1.73 -19.48 7.71
N ASP A 317 0.62 -19.80 8.41
CA ASP A 317 -0.59 -20.42 7.85
C ASP A 317 -1.69 -19.38 7.52
N THR A 318 -1.43 -18.09 7.75
CA THR A 318 -2.32 -17.00 7.34
C THR A 318 -2.25 -16.81 5.82
N PRO A 319 -3.37 -16.85 5.07
CA PRO A 319 -3.34 -16.70 3.62
C PRO A 319 -3.18 -15.24 3.15
N ILE A 320 -2.39 -15.06 2.10
CA ILE A 320 -2.26 -13.82 1.34
C ILE A 320 -2.61 -14.06 -0.13
N TRP A 321 -3.26 -13.10 -0.77
CA TRP A 321 -3.66 -13.25 -2.17
C TRP A 321 -2.59 -12.68 -3.09
N ILE A 322 -1.98 -13.55 -3.90
CA ILE A 322 -1.02 -13.18 -4.95
C ILE A 322 -1.57 -13.67 -6.27
N ARG A 323 -1.74 -12.76 -7.24
CA ARG A 323 -2.38 -13.05 -8.54
C ARG A 323 -1.77 -14.25 -9.25
N ALA A 324 -0.44 -14.33 -9.26
CA ALA A 324 0.29 -15.37 -9.96
C ALA A 324 -0.16 -16.79 -9.56
N PHE A 325 -0.48 -17.01 -8.28
CA PHE A 325 -0.82 -18.34 -7.76
C PHE A 325 -2.33 -18.60 -7.68
N ALA A 326 -3.14 -17.53 -7.54
CA ALA A 326 -4.58 -17.62 -7.32
C ALA A 326 -5.39 -17.87 -8.62
N HIS A 327 -4.90 -17.37 -9.75
CA HIS A 327 -5.59 -17.48 -11.03
C HIS A 327 -5.33 -18.85 -11.69
N ARG A 328 -6.31 -19.30 -12.49
CA ARG A 328 -6.11 -20.39 -13.44
C ARG A 328 -5.40 -19.80 -14.65
N GLN A 329 -4.08 -19.95 -14.69
CA GLN A 329 -3.27 -19.34 -15.74
C GLN A 329 -3.54 -19.93 -17.14
N CYS A 330 -4.33 -21.00 -17.23
CA CYS A 330 -4.81 -21.59 -18.47
C CYS A 330 -6.14 -20.99 -19.00
N ASP A 331 -6.88 -20.24 -18.18
CA ASP A 331 -8.15 -19.61 -18.59
C ASP A 331 -7.89 -18.19 -19.10
N GLU A 332 -7.93 -17.98 -20.42
CA GLU A 332 -7.80 -16.66 -21.05
C GLU A 332 -9.00 -15.71 -20.78
N THR A 333 -10.03 -16.17 -20.06
CA THR A 333 -11.28 -15.44 -19.84
C THR A 333 -11.28 -14.70 -18.50
N GLU A 334 -10.37 -13.76 -18.30
CA GLU A 334 -10.57 -12.75 -17.24
C GLU A 334 -11.82 -11.92 -17.63
N SER A 335 -12.73 -11.71 -16.69
CA SER A 335 -13.88 -10.82 -16.88
C SER A 335 -13.40 -9.45 -17.38
N ILE A 336 -13.89 -9.01 -18.55
CA ILE A 336 -13.63 -7.67 -19.10
C ILE A 336 -14.09 -6.57 -18.13
N ASP A 337 -15.06 -6.86 -17.26
CA ASP A 337 -15.39 -5.99 -16.12
C ASP A 337 -14.39 -6.20 -14.99
N LEU A 338 -13.35 -5.35 -14.98
CA LEU A 338 -12.28 -5.35 -14.00
C LEU A 338 -12.75 -4.96 -12.58
N LYS A 339 -13.93 -4.33 -12.41
CA LYS A 339 -14.56 -4.14 -11.07
C LYS A 339 -15.12 -5.44 -10.51
N ARG A 340 -15.46 -6.39 -11.38
CA ARG A 340 -15.95 -7.72 -11.05
C ARG A 340 -14.89 -8.79 -11.31
N SER A 341 -13.62 -8.41 -11.43
CA SER A 341 -12.51 -9.35 -11.58
C SER A 341 -12.28 -10.17 -10.30
N GLY A 342 -11.51 -11.25 -10.44
CA GLY A 342 -10.99 -12.03 -9.32
C GLY A 342 -10.26 -11.21 -8.29
N PHE A 343 -9.33 -10.37 -8.75
CA PHE A 343 -8.53 -9.53 -7.88
C PHE A 343 -9.38 -8.49 -7.13
N ALA A 344 -10.40 -7.89 -7.76
CA ALA A 344 -11.29 -6.94 -7.08
C ALA A 344 -12.09 -7.63 -5.95
N ARG A 345 -12.58 -8.85 -6.20
CA ARG A 345 -13.22 -9.67 -5.17
C ARG A 345 -12.24 -10.10 -4.06
N ALA A 346 -11.00 -10.44 -4.41
CA ALA A 346 -9.97 -10.81 -3.45
C ALA A 346 -9.58 -9.64 -2.54
N MET A 347 -9.43 -8.45 -3.11
CA MET A 347 -9.18 -7.22 -2.36
C MET A 347 -10.32 -6.89 -1.41
N LYS A 348 -11.58 -7.05 -1.84
CA LYS A 348 -12.76 -6.92 -0.95
C LYS A 348 -12.74 -7.99 0.14
N CYS A 349 -12.40 -9.23 -0.19
CA CYS A 349 -12.27 -10.32 0.79
C CYS A 349 -11.18 -10.06 1.84
N ALA A 350 -10.07 -9.41 1.43
CA ALA A 350 -9.01 -8.97 2.32
C ALA A 350 -9.38 -7.74 3.17
N GLY A 351 -10.62 -7.26 3.13
CA GLY A 351 -11.03 -6.02 3.80
C GLY A 351 -10.27 -4.80 3.25
N HIS A 352 -9.83 -4.86 1.99
CA HIS A 352 -8.98 -3.86 1.34
C HIS A 352 -7.61 -3.64 2.02
N ARG A 353 -7.14 -4.58 2.85
CA ARG A 353 -5.76 -4.60 3.33
C ARG A 353 -4.84 -4.97 2.18
N THR A 354 -3.89 -4.10 1.87
CA THR A 354 -3.05 -4.21 0.67
C THR A 354 -1.57 -4.10 1.03
N LEU A 355 -0.82 -5.16 0.71
CA LEU A 355 0.64 -5.18 0.71
C LEU A 355 1.11 -4.77 -0.69
N THR A 356 2.01 -3.82 -0.77
CA THR A 356 2.65 -3.39 -2.02
C THR A 356 4.14 -3.70 -1.95
N ILE A 357 4.66 -4.49 -2.89
CA ILE A 357 6.08 -4.83 -2.95
C ILE A 357 6.74 -4.00 -4.04
N LEU A 358 7.66 -3.12 -3.64
CA LEU A 358 8.43 -2.29 -4.57
C LEU A 358 9.69 -3.01 -5.02
N ASP A 359 9.84 -3.13 -6.34
CA ASP A 359 11.07 -3.54 -6.98
C ASP A 359 12.17 -2.48 -6.82
N GLN A 360 13.43 -2.89 -6.93
CA GLN A 360 14.56 -1.99 -6.67
C GLN A 360 14.57 -0.74 -7.56
N GLU A 361 14.06 -0.86 -8.79
CA GLU A 361 14.02 0.20 -9.80
C GLU A 361 12.66 0.92 -9.88
N CYS A 362 11.68 0.52 -9.06
CA CYS A 362 10.29 0.99 -9.10
C CYS A 362 9.65 0.88 -10.50
N LYS A 363 10.00 -0.16 -11.27
CA LYS A 363 9.39 -0.52 -12.56
C LYS A 363 7.89 -0.70 -12.46
N GLY A 364 7.39 -1.19 -11.31
CA GLY A 364 5.95 -1.30 -11.07
C GLY A 364 5.18 0.01 -11.29
N PHE A 365 5.79 1.18 -11.02
CA PHE A 365 5.16 2.49 -11.27
C PHE A 365 4.96 2.84 -12.74
N LYS A 366 5.52 2.05 -13.65
CA LYS A 366 5.28 2.17 -15.09
C LYS A 366 4.37 1.07 -15.62
N ASP A 367 4.12 0.00 -14.86
CA ASP A 367 3.29 -1.10 -15.32
C ASP A 367 1.79 -0.79 -15.14
N ALA A 368 1.01 -0.95 -16.21
CA ALA A 368 -0.41 -0.61 -16.23
C ALA A 368 -1.25 -1.45 -15.26
N ARG A 369 -0.92 -2.73 -15.08
CA ARG A 369 -1.66 -3.64 -14.18
C ARG A 369 -1.33 -3.35 -12.73
N TYR A 370 -0.05 -3.15 -12.41
CA TYR A 370 0.40 -2.76 -11.08
C TYR A 370 -0.25 -1.44 -10.64
N LEU A 371 -0.31 -0.46 -11.53
CA LEU A 371 -1.00 0.81 -11.27
C LEU A 371 -2.51 0.63 -11.14
N LEU A 372 -3.15 -0.26 -11.90
CA LEU A 372 -4.58 -0.58 -11.74
C LEU A 372 -4.86 -1.13 -10.34
N GLU A 373 -4.13 -2.15 -9.92
CA GLU A 373 -4.31 -2.81 -8.62
C GLU A 373 -4.02 -1.83 -7.48
N LEU A 374 -2.95 -1.04 -7.62
CA LEU A 374 -2.66 0.05 -6.70
C LEU A 374 -3.84 1.03 -6.66
N SER A 375 -4.33 1.53 -7.78
CA SER A 375 -5.44 2.50 -7.83
C SER A 375 -6.70 1.96 -7.17
N MET A 376 -7.07 0.71 -7.45
CA MET A 376 -8.25 0.07 -6.88
C MET A 376 -8.13 -0.15 -5.37
N SER A 377 -6.91 -0.40 -4.87
CA SER A 377 -6.70 -0.45 -3.41
C SER A 377 -6.92 0.90 -2.73
N GLN A 378 -6.78 2.00 -3.46
CA GLN A 378 -6.73 3.36 -2.92
C GLN A 378 -8.05 4.11 -3.10
N LEU A 379 -8.76 3.88 -4.22
CA LEU A 379 -10.04 4.51 -4.53
C LEU A 379 -11.16 3.95 -3.64
N LYS A 380 -12.13 4.80 -3.27
CA LYS A 380 -13.33 4.35 -2.57
C LYS A 380 -14.24 3.62 -3.54
N ASP A 381 -14.69 2.43 -3.17
CA ASP A 381 -15.86 1.84 -3.79
C ASP A 381 -17.13 2.46 -3.19
N LYS A 382 -18.21 2.60 -3.96
CA LYS A 382 -19.49 3.15 -3.48
C LYS A 382 -20.08 2.29 -2.36
N GLU A 383 -20.00 0.97 -2.48
CA GLU A 383 -20.43 0.02 -1.42
C GLU A 383 -19.58 0.14 -0.13
N ARG A 384 -18.38 0.70 -0.24
CA ARG A 384 -17.46 0.92 0.87
C ARG A 384 -17.67 2.26 1.56
N ALA A 385 -18.22 3.26 0.86
CA ALA A 385 -18.58 4.55 1.45
C ALA A 385 -19.74 4.45 2.46
N GLU A 386 -20.57 3.41 2.33
CA GLU A 386 -21.73 3.16 3.20
C GLU A 386 -21.36 2.33 4.45
N ASN A 387 -20.31 1.50 4.38
CA ASN A 387 -19.83 0.67 5.50
C ASN A 387 -18.62 1.34 6.19
N GLN A 388 -18.88 2.10 7.27
CA GLN A 388 -17.86 2.88 7.99
C GLN A 388 -16.80 2.05 8.75
N GLU A 389 -16.95 0.73 8.85
CA GLU A 389 -16.15 -0.13 9.75
C GLU A 389 -14.98 -0.88 9.09
N VAL A 390 -14.81 -0.82 7.75
CA VAL A 390 -13.76 -1.61 7.09
C VAL A 390 -12.42 -0.91 7.13
N SER A 391 -11.57 -1.31 8.08
CA SER A 391 -10.17 -0.90 8.11
C SER A 391 -9.39 -1.40 6.91
N SER A 392 -8.97 -0.46 6.06
CA SER A 392 -7.92 -0.72 5.08
C SER A 392 -6.59 -0.26 5.61
N VAL A 393 -5.69 -1.21 5.82
CA VAL A 393 -4.27 -0.92 6.00
C VAL A 393 -3.56 -1.06 4.68
N TRP A 394 -2.65 -0.15 4.39
CA TRP A 394 -1.75 -0.27 3.27
C TRP A 394 -0.32 -0.28 3.78
N ALA A 395 0.43 -1.28 3.37
CA ALA A 395 1.83 -1.41 3.71
C ALA A 395 2.65 -1.56 2.45
N VAL A 396 3.85 -0.98 2.46
CA VAL A 396 4.79 -1.06 1.34
C VAL A 396 6.07 -1.69 1.84
N TYR A 397 6.51 -2.76 1.19
CA TYR A 397 7.75 -3.44 1.51
C TYR A 397 8.67 -3.45 0.32
N THR A 398 9.97 -3.54 0.60
CA THR A 398 10.98 -3.64 -0.44
C THR A 398 12.21 -4.37 0.09
N ALA A 399 12.83 -5.18 -0.76
CA ALA A 399 14.02 -5.92 -0.38
C ALA A 399 15.19 -4.96 -0.16
N ARG A 400 15.80 -5.08 1.01
CA ARG A 400 16.94 -4.29 1.45
C ARG A 400 17.56 -4.91 2.69
N ASP A 401 18.79 -5.37 2.55
CA ASP A 401 19.60 -5.75 3.70
C ASP A 401 19.89 -4.54 4.58
N HIS A 402 19.64 -4.69 5.87
CA HIS A 402 19.97 -3.72 6.89
C HIS A 402 20.07 -4.39 8.26
N ILE A 403 20.81 -3.75 9.17
CA ILE A 403 20.83 -4.13 10.57
C ILE A 403 19.73 -3.32 11.25
N PHE A 404 18.73 -4.01 11.78
CA PHE A 404 17.72 -3.42 12.65
C PHE A 404 18.23 -3.50 14.08
N GLU A 405 18.18 -2.37 14.77
CA GLU A 405 18.57 -2.27 16.18
C GLU A 405 17.29 -2.13 17.01
N ASP A 406 17.10 -3.05 17.95
CA ASP A 406 16.00 -2.99 18.91
C ASP A 406 16.11 -1.71 19.75
N PRO A 407 15.10 -0.81 19.73
CA PRO A 407 15.16 0.45 20.47
C PRO A 407 15.29 0.29 21.98
N ASP A 408 14.84 -0.83 22.55
CA ASP A 408 14.79 -1.04 23.99
C ASP A 408 16.03 -1.77 24.51
N TYR A 409 16.54 -2.72 23.74
CA TYR A 409 17.62 -3.62 24.16
C TYR A 409 18.95 -3.36 23.44
N GLY A 410 18.92 -2.67 22.30
CA GLY A 410 20.09 -2.44 21.45
C GLY A 410 20.55 -3.70 20.68
N ASP A 411 19.75 -4.76 20.69
CA ASP A 411 20.04 -5.98 19.96
C ASP A 411 20.00 -5.75 18.45
N GLU A 412 21.01 -6.22 17.75
CA GLU A 412 21.13 -6.10 16.29
C GLU A 412 20.59 -7.36 15.59
N GLU A 413 19.61 -7.18 14.71
CA GLU A 413 19.06 -8.23 13.83
C GLU A 413 19.35 -7.88 12.37
N LEU A 414 19.96 -8.81 11.62
CA LEU A 414 20.04 -8.69 10.16
C LEU A 414 18.65 -8.94 9.54
N ARG A 415 18.14 -7.95 8.82
CA ARG A 415 16.87 -8.03 8.09
C ARG A 415 17.08 -7.83 6.60
N HIS A 416 16.33 -8.58 5.79
CA HIS A 416 16.45 -8.61 4.32
C HIS A 416 15.41 -7.76 3.58
N ALA A 417 14.44 -7.20 4.31
CA ALA A 417 13.43 -6.31 3.76
C ALA A 417 13.00 -5.27 4.79
N VAL A 418 12.51 -4.13 4.30
CA VAL A 418 12.03 -3.03 5.14
C VAL A 418 10.66 -2.57 4.67
N GLY A 419 9.77 -2.29 5.62
CA GLY A 419 8.39 -1.88 5.38
C GLY A 419 8.08 -0.47 5.91
N ILE A 420 7.21 0.24 5.19
CA ILE A 420 6.51 1.45 5.66
C ILE A 420 5.00 1.19 5.68
N VAL A 421 4.29 1.74 6.67
CA VAL A 421 2.85 1.44 6.86
C VAL A 421 2.05 2.74 6.86
N SER A 422 0.89 2.73 6.18
CA SER A 422 0.04 3.92 6.03
C SER A 422 -0.53 4.46 7.35
N SER A 423 -0.69 3.61 8.35
CA SER A 423 -1.10 4.00 9.71
C SER A 423 0.04 4.62 10.53
N GLY A 424 1.27 4.62 9.99
CA GLY A 424 2.49 5.00 10.70
C GLY A 424 3.02 3.93 11.65
N MET A 425 2.34 2.78 11.78
CA MET A 425 2.69 1.73 12.75
C MET A 425 2.29 0.34 12.24
N ALA A 426 3.19 -0.63 12.41
CA ALA A 426 2.87 -2.06 12.34
C ALA A 426 2.59 -2.59 13.75
N PRO A 427 1.81 -3.68 13.91
CA PRO A 427 1.54 -4.29 15.21
C PRO A 427 2.79 -4.57 16.04
N ALA A 428 3.89 -5.05 15.43
CA ALA A 428 5.16 -5.31 16.10
C ALA A 428 5.76 -4.07 16.80
N ASP A 429 5.43 -2.86 16.34
CA ASP A 429 5.91 -1.61 16.95
C ASP A 429 5.32 -1.38 18.36
N LEU A 430 4.28 -2.13 18.74
CA LEU A 430 3.62 -2.06 20.05
C LEU A 430 4.32 -2.89 21.13
N ASN A 431 5.20 -3.82 20.76
CA ASN A 431 5.91 -4.66 21.73
C ASN A 431 7.06 -3.93 22.44
N TYR A 432 7.41 -2.74 21.96
CA TYR A 432 8.51 -1.96 22.51
C TYR A 432 8.04 -1.10 23.68
N ARG A 433 8.83 -1.06 24.76
CA ARG A 433 8.67 -0.21 25.94
C ARG A 433 8.97 1.25 25.62
N SER A 434 9.91 1.51 24.71
CA SER A 434 10.06 2.83 24.09
C SER A 434 8.76 3.23 23.41
N THR A 435 8.50 4.54 23.31
CA THR A 435 7.28 5.03 22.68
C THR A 435 7.14 4.37 21.30
N THR A 436 5.94 3.90 20.98
CA THR A 436 5.65 3.14 19.74
C THR A 436 6.11 3.86 18.45
N HIS A 437 6.31 5.18 18.52
CA HIS A 437 6.89 6.02 17.47
C HIS A 437 8.37 5.78 17.21
N ALA A 438 9.17 5.50 18.25
CA ALA A 438 10.57 5.18 18.14
C ALA A 438 10.78 3.87 17.38
N ALA A 439 9.99 2.83 17.69
CA ALA A 439 10.03 1.54 17.03
C ALA A 439 9.71 1.63 15.53
N SER A 440 8.60 2.29 15.17
CA SER A 440 8.24 2.51 13.77
C SER A 440 9.30 3.33 13.03
N SER A 441 9.75 4.44 13.61
CA SER A 441 10.80 5.27 13.00
C SER A 441 12.12 4.51 12.82
N ASN A 442 12.48 3.63 13.76
CA ASN A 442 13.66 2.78 13.67
C ASN A 442 13.57 1.74 12.56
N ARG A 443 12.39 1.13 12.33
CA ARG A 443 12.20 0.28 11.15
C ARG A 443 12.30 1.11 9.88
N GLU A 444 11.52 2.19 9.80
CA GLU A 444 11.33 2.91 8.54
C GLU A 444 12.57 3.72 8.10
N LYS A 445 13.50 4.07 9.00
CA LYS A 445 14.74 4.81 8.65
C LYS A 445 15.59 4.12 7.58
N HIS A 446 15.49 2.79 7.47
CA HIS A 446 16.22 2.01 6.47
C HIS A 446 15.51 1.99 5.11
N PHE A 447 14.26 2.45 5.01
CA PHE A 447 13.54 2.46 3.74
C PHE A 447 14.23 3.36 2.70
N PRO A 448 14.51 2.90 1.47
CA PRO A 448 15.21 3.70 0.49
C PRO A 448 14.45 4.97 0.08
N GLN A 449 15.01 6.12 0.41
CA GLN A 449 14.46 7.44 0.05
C GLN A 449 14.18 7.59 -1.45
N ILE A 450 15.02 7.00 -2.31
CA ILE A 450 14.81 7.07 -3.77
C ILE A 450 13.52 6.36 -4.22
N ARG A 451 13.14 5.27 -3.53
CA ARG A 451 11.90 4.52 -3.82
C ARG A 451 10.67 5.31 -3.40
N CYS A 452 10.72 5.99 -2.24
CA CYS A 452 9.69 6.94 -1.82
C CYS A 452 9.46 8.06 -2.85
N LEU A 453 10.54 8.67 -3.33
CA LEU A 453 10.46 9.80 -4.26
C LEU A 453 10.06 9.39 -5.68
N ALA A 454 10.35 8.15 -6.09
CA ALA A 454 9.93 7.62 -7.38
C ALA A 454 8.40 7.64 -7.53
N ALA A 455 7.65 7.51 -6.44
CA ALA A 455 6.19 7.56 -6.47
C ALA A 455 5.64 8.91 -6.98
N LEU A 456 6.35 10.02 -6.75
CA LEU A 456 5.96 11.34 -7.28
C LEU A 456 5.93 11.39 -8.82
N SER A 457 6.63 10.46 -9.48
CA SER A 457 6.69 10.34 -10.93
C SER A 457 5.61 9.45 -11.55
N ILE A 458 4.77 8.80 -10.73
CA ILE A 458 3.66 7.94 -11.21
C ILE A 458 2.80 8.74 -12.18
N ASP A 459 2.68 8.27 -13.40
CA ASP A 459 1.84 8.86 -14.43
C ASP A 459 1.17 7.75 -15.23
N VAL A 460 -0.09 7.51 -14.88
CA VAL A 460 -0.89 6.43 -15.44
C VAL A 460 -1.13 6.57 -16.95
N THR A 461 -1.01 7.78 -17.49
CA THR A 461 -1.12 8.01 -18.94
C THR A 461 0.10 7.51 -19.71
N LYS A 462 1.23 7.35 -19.02
CA LYS A 462 2.50 6.83 -19.55
C LYS A 462 2.75 5.37 -19.17
N ALA A 463 1.77 4.72 -18.56
CA ALA A 463 1.88 3.32 -18.18
C ALA A 463 2.08 2.44 -19.42
N ILE A 464 2.94 1.45 -19.30
CA ILE A 464 3.27 0.46 -20.33
C ILE A 464 2.74 -0.91 -19.93
N VAL A 465 2.67 -1.77 -20.93
CA VAL A 465 2.34 -3.19 -20.79
C VAL A 465 3.63 -3.97 -21.05
N ASP A 466 4.18 -4.59 -20.01
CA ASP A 466 5.45 -5.34 -20.13
C ASP A 466 5.29 -6.77 -20.68
N ASN A 467 4.05 -7.30 -20.79
CA ASN A 467 3.79 -8.65 -21.31
C ASN A 467 2.45 -8.79 -22.05
N VAL A 468 2.41 -9.70 -23.03
CA VAL A 468 1.35 -9.88 -24.05
C VAL A 468 -0.06 -10.12 -23.46
N ASP A 469 -0.16 -10.57 -22.21
CA ASP A 469 -1.42 -10.85 -21.51
C ASP A 469 -2.13 -9.60 -20.93
N THR A 470 -1.54 -8.41 -21.08
CA THR A 470 -2.17 -7.16 -20.64
C THR A 470 -2.74 -6.45 -21.88
N THR A 471 -4.02 -6.69 -22.17
CA THR A 471 -4.66 -6.06 -23.32
C THR A 471 -4.72 -4.54 -23.17
N SER A 472 -4.87 -3.82 -24.29
CA SER A 472 -5.22 -2.39 -24.32
C SER A 472 -6.39 -2.05 -23.38
N ASP A 473 -7.22 -3.04 -23.06
CA ASP A 473 -8.36 -2.93 -22.15
C ASP A 473 -7.96 -2.57 -20.72
N VAL A 474 -6.79 -2.97 -20.22
CA VAL A 474 -6.31 -2.59 -18.88
C VAL A 474 -5.99 -1.09 -18.84
N LEU A 475 -5.27 -0.59 -19.85
CA LEU A 475 -4.95 0.83 -19.96
C LEU A 475 -6.22 1.67 -20.14
N ASP A 476 -7.15 1.19 -20.99
CA ASP A 476 -8.44 1.82 -21.21
C ASP A 476 -9.32 1.77 -19.96
N PHE A 477 -9.27 0.68 -19.19
CA PHE A 477 -10.04 0.57 -17.96
C PHE A 477 -9.49 1.46 -16.88
N VAL A 478 -8.17 1.58 -16.72
CA VAL A 478 -7.60 2.52 -15.74
C VAL A 478 -8.04 3.96 -16.06
N LYS A 479 -8.09 4.33 -17.35
CA LYS A 479 -8.62 5.62 -17.80
C LYS A 479 -10.13 5.79 -17.62
N LYS A 480 -10.89 4.68 -17.56
CA LYS A 480 -12.35 4.65 -17.35
C LYS A 480 -12.73 4.48 -15.88
N LEU A 481 -11.83 3.99 -15.03
CA LEU A 481 -12.06 3.74 -13.61
C LEU A 481 -12.35 5.05 -12.90
N GLU A 482 -11.51 6.05 -13.19
CA GLU A 482 -11.59 7.42 -12.72
C GLU A 482 -10.77 8.31 -13.69
N ALA A 483 -10.85 9.63 -13.57
CA ALA A 483 -9.98 10.53 -14.33
C ALA A 483 -8.49 10.21 -14.06
N PRO A 484 -7.62 10.13 -15.09
CA PRO A 484 -6.19 9.81 -14.92
C PRO A 484 -5.47 10.70 -13.90
N GLU A 485 -5.83 11.99 -13.82
CA GLU A 485 -5.31 12.92 -12.84
C GLU A 485 -5.66 12.48 -11.42
N LYS A 486 -6.89 11.99 -11.22
CA LYS A 486 -7.33 11.52 -9.91
C LYS A 486 -6.60 10.26 -9.49
N VAL A 487 -6.39 9.32 -10.42
CA VAL A 487 -5.59 8.12 -10.19
C VAL A 487 -4.15 8.48 -9.79
N ASN A 488 -3.52 9.37 -10.54
CA ASN A 488 -2.17 9.85 -10.26
C ASN A 488 -2.06 10.49 -8.88
N GLU A 489 -2.99 11.40 -8.55
CA GLU A 489 -3.05 12.02 -7.23
C GLU A 489 -3.14 10.97 -6.13
N VAL A 490 -4.06 10.02 -6.27
CA VAL A 490 -4.34 9.02 -5.25
C VAL A 490 -3.15 8.09 -5.01
N CYS A 491 -2.54 7.57 -6.08
CA CYS A 491 -1.34 6.74 -5.96
C CYS A 491 -0.17 7.53 -5.35
N ARG A 492 0.10 8.76 -5.82
CA ARG A 492 1.20 9.60 -5.30
C ARG A 492 1.01 9.93 -3.82
N GLY A 493 -0.18 10.38 -3.43
CA GLY A 493 -0.45 10.77 -2.06
C GLY A 493 -0.39 9.62 -1.07
N ALA A 494 -0.72 8.39 -1.50
CA ALA A 494 -0.55 7.20 -0.67
C ALA A 494 0.91 6.98 -0.26
N PHE A 495 1.85 7.05 -1.20
CA PHE A 495 3.28 6.91 -0.88
C PHE A 495 3.79 8.08 -0.05
N VAL A 496 3.38 9.31 -0.40
CA VAL A 496 3.86 10.53 0.26
C VAL A 496 3.28 10.69 1.67
N SER A 497 2.16 10.07 2.00
CA SER A 497 1.58 10.16 3.34
C SER A 497 2.40 9.44 4.42
N THR A 498 3.43 8.68 4.05
CA THR A 498 4.36 8.09 5.01
C THR A 498 5.40 9.11 5.46
N VAL A 499 5.76 9.06 6.74
CA VAL A 499 6.76 9.96 7.35
C VAL A 499 8.10 9.85 6.61
N SER A 500 8.49 8.63 6.25
CA SER A 500 9.72 8.35 5.50
C SER A 500 9.77 9.05 4.14
N SER A 501 8.65 9.09 3.40
CA SER A 501 8.57 9.82 2.13
C SER A 501 8.67 11.33 2.31
N LEU A 502 8.04 11.88 3.34
CA LEU A 502 8.15 13.32 3.66
C LEU A 502 9.58 13.70 4.05
N LYS A 503 10.24 12.91 4.89
CA LYS A 503 11.66 13.10 5.25
C LYS A 503 12.56 13.01 4.02
N ALA A 504 12.31 12.06 3.11
CA ALA A 504 13.04 11.95 1.85
C ALA A 504 12.86 13.21 0.97
N ALA A 505 11.63 13.72 0.85
CA ALA A 505 11.33 14.92 0.07
C ALA A 505 11.99 16.16 0.67
N LEU A 506 11.90 16.32 1.99
CA LEU A 506 12.53 17.40 2.76
C LEU A 506 14.03 17.45 2.53
N ASN A 507 14.68 16.27 2.51
CA ASN A 507 16.11 16.13 2.35
C ASN A 507 16.62 16.37 0.92
N ARG A 508 15.75 16.26 -0.09
CA ARG A 508 16.12 16.33 -1.50
C ARG A 508 16.30 17.76 -2.01
N ASN A 509 15.25 18.56 -2.00
CA ASN A 509 15.24 20.00 -2.33
C ASN A 509 13.83 20.58 -2.13
N ASN A 510 13.70 21.92 -2.22
CA ASN A 510 12.42 22.60 -2.05
C ASN A 510 11.37 22.21 -3.10
N ALA A 511 11.75 22.03 -4.37
CA ALA A 511 10.78 21.67 -5.41
C ALA A 511 10.17 20.28 -5.16
N THR A 512 10.97 19.32 -4.70
CA THR A 512 10.51 17.98 -4.32
C THR A 512 9.64 18.03 -3.06
N TRP A 513 9.99 18.85 -2.06
CA TRP A 513 9.17 19.08 -0.89
C TRP A 513 7.79 19.64 -1.24
N GLU A 514 7.72 20.70 -2.05
CA GLU A 514 6.44 21.27 -2.49
C GLU A 514 5.61 20.26 -3.31
N ALA A 515 6.24 19.50 -4.20
CA ALA A 515 5.56 18.44 -4.95
C ALA A 515 4.99 17.36 -4.04
N ALA A 516 5.70 17.00 -2.97
CA ALA A 516 5.22 16.08 -1.95
C ALA A 516 4.03 16.64 -1.17
N LEU A 517 4.09 17.90 -0.72
CA LEU A 517 2.97 18.54 -0.03
C LEU A 517 1.70 18.61 -0.90
N VAL A 518 1.85 18.94 -2.19
CA VAL A 518 0.73 18.94 -3.14
C VAL A 518 0.16 17.53 -3.33
N ALA A 519 1.02 16.51 -3.45
CA ALA A 519 0.57 15.12 -3.57
C ALA A 519 -0.13 14.63 -2.29
N LEU A 520 0.39 14.98 -1.11
CA LEU A 520 -0.21 14.67 0.19
C LEU A 520 -1.64 15.22 0.27
N ASN A 521 -1.80 16.52 0.02
CA ASN A 521 -3.08 17.21 0.14
C ASN A 521 -4.17 16.62 -0.79
N ARG A 522 -3.78 16.17 -2.00
CA ARG A 522 -4.73 15.73 -3.04
C ARG A 522 -4.99 14.23 -3.10
N GLY A 523 -4.01 13.43 -2.70
CA GLY A 523 -4.02 11.99 -3.00
C GLY A 523 -4.76 11.12 -2.00
N LEU A 524 -5.01 11.64 -0.81
CA LEU A 524 -5.72 10.89 0.18
C LEU A 524 -7.22 11.20 0.09
N THR A 525 -7.98 10.31 -0.58
CA THR A 525 -9.45 10.43 -0.71
C THR A 525 -10.24 9.21 -0.25
N GLY A 526 -9.56 8.19 0.28
CA GLY A 526 -10.14 6.84 0.36
C GLY A 526 -10.17 6.17 1.71
N ARG A 527 -9.20 6.46 2.55
CA ARG A 527 -8.77 5.53 3.60
C ARG A 527 -8.92 6.13 4.97
N SER A 528 -9.12 5.29 5.97
CA SER A 528 -8.89 5.69 7.35
C SER A 528 -7.44 6.17 7.45
N GLN A 529 -7.29 7.47 7.65
CA GLN A 529 -6.02 8.18 7.52
C GLN A 529 -5.64 8.65 8.90
N ARG A 530 -4.97 7.75 9.59
CA ARG A 530 -4.13 8.14 10.70
C ARG A 530 -2.88 8.77 10.12
N LEU A 531 -2.61 10.02 10.47
CA LEU A 531 -1.31 10.65 10.28
C LEU A 531 -0.69 10.88 11.65
N MET A 532 0.58 10.53 11.76
CA MET A 532 1.35 10.68 12.99
C MET A 532 2.64 11.40 12.66
N PHE A 533 2.90 12.50 13.35
CA PHE A 533 4.12 13.26 13.20
C PHE A 533 4.80 13.40 14.55
N ASP A 534 5.94 12.74 14.69
CA ASP A 534 6.85 12.96 15.80
C ASP A 534 8.01 13.84 15.32
N PHE A 535 8.10 15.06 15.84
CA PHE A 535 9.14 16.03 15.53
C PHE A 535 10.29 16.04 16.55
N GLY A 536 10.37 15.01 17.38
CA GLY A 536 11.39 14.88 18.42
C GLY A 536 12.81 14.87 17.87
N LYS A 537 13.75 15.08 18.78
CA LYS A 537 15.18 15.02 18.44
C LYS A 537 15.55 13.68 17.83
N ASP A 538 16.48 13.70 16.88
CA ASP A 538 17.01 12.52 16.18
C ASP A 538 15.98 11.75 15.32
N GLN A 539 14.76 12.29 15.16
CA GLN A 539 13.75 11.73 14.26
C GLN A 539 14.02 12.06 12.79
N GLY A 540 15.13 12.73 12.42
CA GLY A 540 15.48 13.01 11.03
C GLY A 540 14.70 14.15 10.38
N TRP A 541 14.21 15.09 11.20
CA TRP A 541 13.57 16.34 10.78
C TRP A 541 14.53 17.55 10.77
N ASP A 542 15.85 17.32 10.77
CA ASP A 542 16.87 18.37 11.00
C ASP A 542 16.83 19.54 10.01
N LYS A 543 16.30 19.32 8.80
CA LYS A 543 16.14 20.35 7.76
C LYS A 543 14.75 21.01 7.74
N LEU A 544 13.87 20.64 8.65
CA LEU A 544 12.53 21.18 8.73
C LEU A 544 12.59 22.57 9.37
N THR A 545 12.41 23.58 8.55
CA THR A 545 12.28 24.97 9.02
C THR A 545 10.83 25.24 9.45
N GLN A 546 10.59 26.24 10.30
CA GLN A 546 9.24 26.70 10.64
C GLN A 546 8.33 26.89 9.42
N ALA A 547 8.80 27.55 8.36
CA ALA A 547 8.02 27.77 7.14
C ALA A 547 7.57 26.46 6.46
N LYS A 548 8.46 25.46 6.41
CA LYS A 548 8.15 24.13 5.86
C LYS A 548 7.21 23.34 6.76
N ALA A 549 7.36 23.45 8.07
CA ALA A 549 6.49 22.80 9.04
C ALA A 549 5.07 23.40 8.99
N THR A 550 4.95 24.73 8.92
CA THR A 550 3.69 25.44 8.65
C THR A 550 3.08 25.00 7.31
N ALA A 551 3.88 24.88 6.25
CA ALA A 551 3.39 24.41 4.95
C ALA A 551 2.87 22.96 5.02
N LEU A 552 3.52 22.07 5.78
CA LEU A 552 3.06 20.70 5.99
C LEU A 552 1.67 20.67 6.63
N MET A 553 1.44 21.44 7.71
CA MET A 553 0.13 21.50 8.38
C MET A 553 -0.97 22.00 7.44
N ARG A 554 -0.68 23.03 6.61
CA ARG A 554 -1.65 23.55 5.62
C ARG A 554 -2.00 22.54 4.53
N HIS A 555 -1.09 21.63 4.22
CA HIS A 555 -1.26 20.63 3.16
C HIS A 555 -1.70 19.27 3.70
N LEU A 556 -2.11 19.20 4.97
CA LEU A 556 -2.72 17.98 5.49
C LEU A 556 -3.95 17.61 4.64
N PRO A 557 -4.13 16.33 4.31
CA PRO A 557 -5.24 15.90 3.48
C PRO A 557 -6.57 16.11 4.21
N PRO A 558 -7.63 16.59 3.52
CA PRO A 558 -8.91 16.85 4.17
C PRO A 558 -9.65 15.59 4.64
N SER A 559 -9.19 14.40 4.27
CA SER A 559 -9.82 13.12 4.64
C SER A 559 -9.14 12.37 5.79
N VAL A 560 -8.20 13.03 6.47
CA VAL A 560 -7.60 12.54 7.72
C VAL A 560 -8.69 12.35 8.79
N GLN A 561 -8.64 11.21 9.46
CA GLN A 561 -9.58 10.86 10.54
C GLN A 561 -8.92 10.88 11.91
N VAL A 562 -7.63 10.55 11.96
CA VAL A 562 -6.86 10.54 13.20
C VAL A 562 -5.59 11.32 12.93
N LEU A 563 -5.32 12.35 13.72
CA LEU A 563 -4.08 13.11 13.62
C LEU A 563 -3.40 13.11 14.97
N SER A 564 -2.16 12.63 15.01
CA SER A 564 -1.28 12.74 16.16
C SER A 564 -0.07 13.60 15.81
N VAL A 565 0.23 14.60 16.63
CA VAL A 565 1.40 15.47 16.51
C VAL A 565 2.13 15.51 17.84
N SER A 566 3.43 15.27 17.83
CA SER A 566 4.25 15.20 19.04
C SER A 566 5.57 15.98 18.89
N HIS A 567 6.12 16.45 20.01
CA HIS A 567 7.43 17.12 20.10
C HIS A 567 7.55 18.35 19.19
N PHE A 568 6.47 19.12 19.12
CA PHE A 568 6.38 20.28 18.23
C PHE A 568 7.05 21.51 18.84
N SER A 569 7.88 22.20 18.05
CA SER A 569 8.63 23.39 18.51
C SER A 569 8.71 24.55 17.50
N TYR A 570 7.88 24.54 16.46
CA TYR A 570 7.86 25.59 15.43
C TYR A 570 6.95 26.78 15.75
N GLY A 571 6.42 26.84 16.98
CA GLY A 571 5.68 27.97 17.53
C GLY A 571 4.35 28.30 16.84
N GLU A 572 3.88 29.53 17.07
CA GLU A 572 2.52 29.97 16.75
C GLU A 572 2.14 29.81 15.28
N SER A 573 3.04 30.11 14.34
CA SER A 573 2.73 30.09 12.91
C SER A 573 2.31 28.70 12.40
N MET A 574 2.94 27.65 12.90
CA MET A 574 2.59 26.29 12.53
C MET A 574 1.33 25.82 13.29
N MET A 575 1.15 26.21 14.56
CA MET A 575 -0.03 25.83 15.34
C MET A 575 -1.29 26.46 14.77
N ASN A 576 -1.23 27.75 14.39
CA ASN A 576 -2.33 28.40 13.69
C ASN A 576 -2.67 27.70 12.37
N ALA A 577 -1.67 27.24 11.60
CA ALA A 577 -1.94 26.47 10.38
C ALA A 577 -2.60 25.11 10.65
N LEU A 578 -2.25 24.44 11.75
CA LEU A 578 -2.91 23.22 12.19
C LEU A 578 -4.37 23.52 12.60
N ILE A 579 -4.60 24.57 13.39
CA ILE A 579 -5.95 24.99 13.80
C ILE A 579 -6.80 25.36 12.58
N ASP A 580 -6.27 26.14 11.63
CA ASP A 580 -6.95 26.48 10.39
C ASP A 580 -7.36 25.21 9.60
N TRP A 581 -6.52 24.17 9.63
CA TRP A 581 -6.87 22.89 9.01
C TRP A 581 -7.96 22.15 9.80
N VAL A 582 -7.87 22.10 11.14
CA VAL A 582 -8.87 21.47 12.03
C VAL A 582 -10.24 22.12 11.84
N GLU A 583 -10.32 23.45 11.77
CA GLU A 583 -11.55 24.21 11.51
C GLU A 583 -12.27 23.76 10.21
N ASN A 584 -11.52 23.23 9.24
CA ASN A 584 -12.03 22.79 7.94
C ASN A 584 -12.08 21.26 7.78
N ALA A 585 -11.64 20.50 8.77
CA ALA A 585 -11.52 19.05 8.70
C ALA A 585 -12.89 18.38 8.87
N LYS A 586 -13.43 17.84 7.77
CA LYS A 586 -14.79 17.25 7.74
C LYS A 586 -14.88 15.82 8.25
N TYR A 587 -13.73 15.17 8.45
CA TYR A 587 -13.65 13.74 8.76
C TYR A 587 -12.80 13.44 10.00
N LEU A 588 -12.22 14.47 10.62
CA LEU A 588 -11.37 14.30 11.79
C LEU A 588 -12.21 13.83 12.97
N ARG A 589 -11.87 12.66 13.50
CA ARG A 589 -12.49 12.02 14.68
C ARG A 589 -11.61 12.05 15.91
N SER A 590 -10.30 11.96 15.73
CA SER A 590 -9.35 11.98 16.84
C SER A 590 -8.21 12.96 16.56
N LEU A 591 -7.98 13.85 17.51
CA LEU A 591 -6.85 14.78 17.51
C LEU A 591 -6.04 14.59 18.78
N THR A 592 -4.76 14.30 18.60
CA THR A 592 -3.78 14.15 19.68
C THR A 592 -2.63 15.13 19.45
N ILE A 593 -2.33 15.94 20.45
CA ILE A 593 -1.18 16.85 20.47
C ILE A 593 -0.41 16.59 21.76
N LYS A 594 0.85 16.13 21.63
CA LYS A 594 1.71 15.79 22.77
C LYS A 594 3.00 16.58 22.79
N ASP A 595 3.53 16.86 23.97
CA ASP A 595 4.88 17.41 24.16
C ASP A 595 5.14 18.62 23.24
N THR A 596 4.17 19.53 23.19
CA THR A 596 4.07 20.57 22.17
C THR A 596 3.86 21.92 22.82
N CYS A 597 4.83 22.82 22.63
CA CYS A 597 4.74 24.19 23.13
C CYS A 597 4.72 25.19 21.97
N VAL A 598 3.70 26.05 21.96
CA VAL A 598 3.66 27.23 21.11
C VAL A 598 4.68 28.27 21.60
N GLY A 599 4.73 28.46 22.92
CA GLY A 599 5.58 29.40 23.62
C GLY A 599 5.19 30.86 23.43
N GLY A 600 6.01 31.74 23.99
CA GLY A 600 5.78 33.18 24.02
C GLY A 600 4.92 33.63 25.20
N ALA A 601 4.71 34.95 25.29
CA ALA A 601 3.95 35.55 26.39
C ALA A 601 2.44 35.29 26.29
N GLU A 602 1.89 35.22 25.08
CA GLU A 602 0.46 35.00 24.83
C GLU A 602 0.21 33.88 23.79
N GLY A 603 1.26 33.26 23.24
CA GLY A 603 1.12 32.32 22.12
C GLY A 603 0.31 31.08 22.50
N GLY A 604 0.69 30.41 23.60
CA GLY A 604 -0.04 29.26 24.15
C GLY A 604 -1.51 29.59 24.41
N LYS A 605 -1.79 30.61 25.22
CA LYS A 605 -3.14 31.12 25.47
C LYS A 605 -3.96 31.40 24.20
N LEU A 606 -3.44 32.19 23.25
CA LEU A 606 -4.19 32.61 22.05
C LEU A 606 -4.45 31.43 21.10
N CYS A 607 -3.46 30.56 20.88
CA CYS A 607 -3.66 29.34 20.11
C CYS A 607 -4.63 28.39 20.82
N GLY A 608 -4.54 28.26 22.14
CA GLY A 608 -5.46 27.48 22.96
C GLY A 608 -6.91 27.92 22.83
N ILE A 609 -7.18 29.23 22.93
CA ILE A 609 -8.55 29.78 22.74
C ILE A 609 -9.06 29.48 21.34
N ARG A 610 -8.22 29.65 20.30
CA ARG A 610 -8.62 29.35 18.92
C ARG A 610 -8.90 27.86 18.72
N LEU A 611 -8.06 26.99 19.26
CA LEU A 611 -8.24 25.54 19.19
C LEU A 611 -9.53 25.13 19.92
N ALA A 612 -9.75 25.59 21.15
CA ALA A 612 -10.97 25.35 21.90
C ALA A 612 -12.22 25.71 21.08
N LYS A 613 -12.24 26.89 20.46
CA LYS A 613 -13.34 27.31 19.57
C LYS A 613 -13.52 26.37 18.37
N ALA A 614 -12.43 25.91 17.75
CA ALA A 614 -12.50 24.97 16.63
C ALA A 614 -13.05 23.60 17.06
N ILE A 615 -12.67 23.12 18.26
CA ILE A 615 -13.20 21.89 18.85
C ILE A 615 -14.69 22.03 19.18
N GLY A 616 -15.10 23.09 19.88
CA GLY A 616 -16.51 23.34 20.24
C GLY A 616 -17.44 23.45 19.03
N ALA A 617 -16.94 23.98 17.91
CA ALA A 617 -17.68 24.06 16.65
C ALA A 617 -17.69 22.76 15.82
N SER A 618 -16.85 21.79 16.15
CA SER A 618 -16.74 20.54 15.41
C SER A 618 -17.91 19.61 15.69
N LYS A 619 -18.31 18.84 14.68
CA LYS A 619 -19.38 17.83 14.76
C LYS A 619 -18.89 16.42 14.52
N THR A 620 -17.58 16.24 14.36
CA THR A 620 -16.99 14.96 13.97
C THR A 620 -15.91 14.49 14.92
N ILE A 621 -15.35 15.39 15.74
CA ILE A 621 -14.28 15.03 16.67
C ILE A 621 -14.90 14.33 17.88
N GLU A 622 -14.49 13.09 18.09
CA GLU A 622 -14.96 12.16 19.11
C GLU A 622 -13.93 12.00 20.24
N ARG A 623 -12.64 12.17 19.94
CA ARG A 623 -11.51 12.06 20.89
C ARG A 623 -10.58 13.25 20.77
N LEU A 624 -10.34 13.95 21.89
CA LEU A 624 -9.32 14.99 22.01
C LEU A 624 -8.32 14.60 23.09
N GLU A 625 -7.03 14.76 22.79
CA GLU A 625 -5.96 14.50 23.74
C GLU A 625 -4.90 15.59 23.59
N LEU A 626 -4.77 16.43 24.61
CA LEU A 626 -3.74 17.44 24.74
C LEU A 626 -2.89 17.07 25.93
N SER A 627 -1.64 16.64 25.72
CA SER A 627 -0.76 16.22 26.79
C SER A 627 0.56 16.97 26.72
N ALA A 628 1.03 17.50 27.85
CA ALA A 628 2.26 18.28 27.90
C ALA A 628 2.27 19.46 26.90
N THR A 629 1.20 20.27 26.93
CA THR A 629 1.05 21.44 26.05
C THR A 629 0.83 22.73 26.82
N ASP A 630 1.09 23.88 26.17
CA ASP A 630 0.72 25.22 26.66
C ASP A 630 -0.60 25.73 26.05
N LEU A 631 -1.44 24.81 25.56
CA LEU A 631 -2.72 25.15 24.90
C LEU A 631 -3.90 25.21 25.88
N VAL A 632 -3.74 24.70 27.09
CA VAL A 632 -4.77 24.71 28.14
C VAL A 632 -4.15 25.04 29.50
N GLY A 633 -4.72 26.04 30.17
CA GLY A 633 -4.33 26.45 31.52
C GLY A 633 -5.19 27.59 32.04
N SER A 634 -4.88 28.10 33.23
CA SER A 634 -5.73 29.08 33.92
C SER A 634 -6.06 30.35 33.12
N ARG A 635 -5.21 30.77 32.16
CA ARG A 635 -5.49 31.98 31.35
C ARG A 635 -6.48 31.76 30.21
N ASN A 636 -6.89 30.53 29.94
CA ASN A 636 -7.87 30.20 28.91
C ASN A 636 -8.86 29.08 29.30
N SER A 637 -8.95 28.73 30.59
CA SER A 637 -9.87 27.74 31.15
C SER A 637 -11.33 28.00 30.77
N GLU A 638 -11.82 29.24 30.92
CA GLU A 638 -13.20 29.63 30.53
C GLU A 638 -13.53 29.36 29.05
N ALA A 639 -12.54 29.51 28.15
CA ALA A 639 -12.76 29.26 26.72
C ALA A 639 -12.87 27.76 26.43
N TRP A 640 -12.10 26.94 27.15
CA TRP A 640 -12.17 25.48 27.09
C TRP A 640 -13.46 24.96 27.70
N GLU A 641 -13.87 25.46 28.87
CA GLU A 641 -15.14 25.11 29.52
C GLU A 641 -16.31 25.29 28.55
N LYS A 642 -16.38 26.46 27.92
CA LYS A 642 -17.41 26.76 26.91
C LYS A 642 -17.32 25.83 25.70
N ALA A 643 -16.12 25.55 25.19
CA ALA A 643 -15.93 24.67 24.05
C ALA A 643 -16.37 23.23 24.35
N LEU A 644 -16.08 22.73 25.56
CA LEU A 644 -16.48 21.40 26.00
C LEU A 644 -18.01 21.31 26.11
N GLN A 645 -18.65 22.30 26.72
CA GLN A 645 -20.12 22.42 26.75
C GLN A 645 -20.74 22.40 25.35
N GLU A 646 -20.21 23.19 24.41
CA GLU A 646 -20.68 23.22 23.01
C GLU A 646 -20.43 21.89 22.28
N SER A 647 -19.31 21.20 22.57
CA SER A 647 -18.93 19.95 21.91
C SER A 647 -19.73 18.72 22.41
N ASN A 648 -20.19 18.74 23.66
CA ASN A 648 -21.01 17.67 24.26
C ASN A 648 -22.34 17.47 23.53
N GLU A 649 -22.90 18.54 22.96
CA GLU A 649 -24.13 18.45 22.17
C GLU A 649 -23.90 17.82 20.79
N ASN A 650 -22.65 17.65 20.35
CA ASN A 650 -22.30 17.44 18.95
C ASN A 650 -21.55 16.13 18.65
N SER A 651 -20.50 15.74 19.38
CA SER A 651 -19.74 14.51 19.06
C SER A 651 -18.68 14.00 20.05
N LEU A 652 -18.22 14.79 21.02
CA LEU A 652 -17.04 14.45 21.84
C LEU A 652 -17.37 13.39 22.90
N SER A 653 -16.57 12.32 22.99
CA SER A 653 -16.79 11.19 23.91
C SER A 653 -15.58 10.86 24.81
N TYR A 654 -14.40 11.32 24.44
CA TYR A 654 -13.18 11.24 25.27
C TYR A 654 -12.41 12.54 25.22
N VAL A 655 -11.97 13.02 26.38
CA VAL A 655 -11.14 14.22 26.53
C VAL A 655 -10.03 13.95 27.53
N GLU A 656 -8.80 14.20 27.12
CA GLU A 656 -7.64 14.21 28.01
C GLU A 656 -6.95 15.57 27.87
N LEU A 657 -6.82 16.30 28.98
CA LEU A 657 -6.21 17.64 29.05
C LEU A 657 -5.13 17.66 30.12
N ASN A 658 -3.94 17.21 29.75
CA ASN A 658 -2.78 17.12 30.60
C ASN A 658 -1.83 18.29 30.32
N GLY A 659 -1.69 19.16 31.32
CA GLY A 659 -0.79 20.31 31.27
C GLY A 659 0.70 19.95 31.31
N MET A 660 1.55 20.90 31.69
CA MET A 660 3.00 20.73 31.80
C MET A 660 3.53 20.82 33.23
N LYS A 661 2.70 20.57 34.23
CA LYS A 661 3.08 20.66 35.64
C LYS A 661 4.32 19.84 35.99
N TYR A 662 4.48 18.65 35.41
CA TYR A 662 5.66 17.80 35.62
C TYR A 662 6.99 18.44 35.14
N LEU A 663 6.94 19.46 34.28
CA LEU A 663 8.11 20.23 33.83
C LEU A 663 8.51 21.36 34.78
N GLU A 664 7.79 21.61 35.88
CA GLU A 664 8.18 22.64 36.87
C GLU A 664 9.60 22.42 37.41
N ASN A 665 10.00 21.15 37.55
CA ASN A 665 11.35 20.77 37.98
C ASN A 665 12.43 21.03 36.92
N MET A 666 12.04 21.31 35.67
CA MET A 666 12.92 21.58 34.53
C MET A 666 13.00 23.07 34.17
N VAL A 667 12.43 23.93 35.02
CA VAL A 667 12.46 25.39 34.88
C VAL A 667 13.84 25.94 35.22
N ASP A 668 14.42 26.69 34.27
CA ASP A 668 15.57 27.52 34.57
C ASP A 668 15.11 28.85 35.18
N LYS A 669 15.00 28.91 36.51
CA LYS A 669 14.59 30.13 37.25
C LYS A 669 15.47 31.35 36.97
N SER A 670 16.72 31.13 36.54
CA SER A 670 17.63 32.23 36.19
C SER A 670 17.30 32.88 34.85
N SER A 671 16.50 32.22 34.01
CA SER A 671 16.15 32.66 32.65
C SER A 671 14.91 33.56 32.55
N PHE A 672 14.29 33.88 33.70
CA PHE A 672 13.08 34.69 33.75
C PHE A 672 13.30 36.06 33.12
N ASP A 673 12.43 36.41 32.17
CA ASP A 673 12.41 37.73 31.53
C ASP A 673 11.20 38.52 32.04
N PRO A 674 11.40 39.55 32.88
CA PRO A 674 10.32 40.35 33.42
C PRO A 674 9.63 41.23 32.37
N LYS A 675 10.24 41.46 31.19
CA LYS A 675 9.61 42.28 30.13
C LYS A 675 8.51 41.52 29.42
N THR A 676 8.71 40.23 29.23
CA THR A 676 7.77 39.35 28.55
C THR A 676 7.00 38.47 29.52
N SER A 677 7.35 38.50 30.81
CA SER A 677 6.86 37.57 31.83
C SER A 677 6.99 36.12 31.37
N THR A 678 8.14 35.77 30.80
CA THR A 678 8.40 34.41 30.31
C THR A 678 9.60 33.78 30.99
N ILE A 679 9.62 32.46 31.07
CA ILE A 679 10.72 31.67 31.61
C ILE A 679 11.13 30.57 30.63
N ARG A 680 12.41 30.19 30.64
CA ARG A 680 12.89 29.05 29.86
C ARG A 680 12.57 27.75 30.59
N VAL A 681 11.98 26.83 29.86
CA VAL A 681 11.78 25.43 30.24
C VAL A 681 12.54 24.56 29.27
N THR A 682 13.15 23.50 29.77
CA THR A 682 13.73 22.46 28.93
C THR A 682 12.78 21.27 28.95
N SER A 683 12.27 20.88 27.80
CA SER A 683 11.47 19.66 27.64
C SER A 683 12.32 18.42 27.87
N LEU A 684 11.68 17.26 28.03
CA LEU A 684 12.33 15.97 28.26
C LEU A 684 13.35 15.60 27.16
N ASP A 685 13.09 16.02 25.92
CA ASP A 685 13.98 15.80 24.76
C ASP A 685 15.09 16.86 24.62
N GLY A 686 15.21 17.78 25.58
CA GLY A 686 16.24 18.80 25.64
C GLY A 686 15.95 20.06 24.82
N GLN A 687 14.74 20.21 24.27
CA GLN A 687 14.35 21.44 23.58
C GLN A 687 14.05 22.56 24.58
N HIS A 688 14.33 23.80 24.20
CA HIS A 688 14.13 24.96 25.06
C HIS A 688 12.94 25.78 24.61
N HIS A 689 11.94 25.92 25.48
CA HIS A 689 10.76 26.74 25.25
C HIS A 689 10.78 27.96 26.17
N ARG A 690 10.26 29.10 25.70
CA ARG A 690 9.95 30.24 26.58
C ARG A 690 8.45 30.27 26.81
N LEU A 691 8.02 30.03 28.03
CA LEU A 691 6.61 29.94 28.40
C LEU A 691 6.22 31.11 29.29
N ALA A 692 4.95 31.50 29.28
CA ALA A 692 4.41 32.47 30.21
C ALA A 692 4.60 31.98 31.67
N TRP A 693 5.12 32.87 32.51
CA TRP A 693 5.43 32.59 33.90
C TRP A 693 4.85 33.69 34.78
N VAL A 694 3.74 33.37 35.45
CA VAL A 694 2.98 34.29 36.28
C VAL A 694 2.77 33.62 37.64
N ASN A 695 2.97 34.37 38.72
CA ASN A 695 2.81 33.86 40.10
C ASN A 695 3.59 32.57 40.39
N ASN A 696 4.75 32.41 39.76
CA ASN A 696 5.62 31.24 39.93
C ASN A 696 5.04 29.93 39.36
N GLN A 697 4.17 30.03 38.36
CA GLN A 697 3.51 28.90 37.68
C GLN A 697 3.42 29.12 36.16
N PHE A 698 3.19 28.04 35.42
CA PHE A 698 2.90 28.07 33.98
C PHE A 698 1.41 28.29 33.74
N SER A 699 0.98 29.55 33.78
CA SER A 699 -0.45 29.88 33.70
C SER A 699 -1.19 29.43 32.42
N ASP A 700 -0.46 28.98 31.38
CA ASP A 700 -1.00 28.43 30.13
C ASP A 700 -0.91 26.90 30.04
N ALA A 701 -0.37 26.26 31.08
CA ALA A 701 -0.10 24.82 31.10
C ALA A 701 -0.39 24.16 32.46
N THR A 702 -1.01 24.90 33.38
CA THR A 702 -1.47 24.41 34.69
C THR A 702 -2.88 24.93 34.92
N LEU A 703 -3.71 24.14 35.59
CA LEU A 703 -5.04 24.49 36.05
C LEU A 703 -5.05 24.48 37.58
N SER A 704 -5.94 25.24 38.21
CA SER A 704 -6.27 25.00 39.62
C SER A 704 -7.25 23.84 39.75
N VAL A 705 -7.33 23.22 40.93
CA VAL A 705 -8.28 22.13 41.20
C VAL A 705 -9.72 22.55 40.85
N GLU A 706 -10.09 23.80 41.17
CA GLU A 706 -11.42 24.32 40.84
C GLU A 706 -11.64 24.47 39.33
N GLU A 707 -10.59 24.82 38.57
CA GLU A 707 -10.67 24.90 37.11
C GLU A 707 -10.75 23.50 36.48
N GLU A 708 -10.04 22.52 37.03
CA GLU A 708 -10.13 21.11 36.61
C GLU A 708 -11.54 20.56 36.83
N GLU A 709 -12.08 20.69 38.05
CA GLU A 709 -13.46 20.31 38.38
C GLU A 709 -14.46 20.99 37.44
N SER A 710 -14.26 22.27 37.13
CA SER A 710 -15.13 23.00 36.20
C SER A 710 -15.05 22.48 34.77
N LEU A 711 -13.88 22.03 34.29
CA LEU A 711 -13.74 21.42 32.96
C LEU A 711 -14.31 20.01 32.91
N GLU A 712 -14.17 19.24 34.00
CA GLU A 712 -14.81 17.93 34.15
C GLU A 712 -16.34 18.07 34.12
N ASP A 713 -16.91 18.97 34.91
CA ASP A 713 -18.35 19.24 34.95
C ASP A 713 -18.88 19.75 33.59
N ALA A 714 -18.06 20.50 32.87
CA ALA A 714 -18.37 21.00 31.54
C ALA A 714 -18.32 19.92 30.45
N SER A 715 -17.81 18.72 30.75
CA SER A 715 -17.62 17.63 29.80
C SER A 715 -18.51 16.43 30.14
N CYS A 716 -19.23 15.89 29.15
CA CYS A 716 -19.97 14.62 29.31
C CYS A 716 -19.14 13.40 28.87
N ALA A 717 -17.91 13.62 28.41
CA ALA A 717 -16.96 12.60 28.01
C ALA A 717 -16.31 11.92 29.23
N SER A 718 -15.68 10.76 29.04
CA SER A 718 -14.67 10.32 30.02
C SER A 718 -13.54 11.33 30.00
N VAL A 719 -13.41 12.08 31.09
CA VAL A 719 -12.36 13.08 31.27
C VAL A 719 -11.25 12.49 32.11
N GLU A 720 -10.04 12.51 31.55
CA GLU A 720 -8.81 12.31 32.31
C GLU A 720 -8.07 13.64 32.31
N ILE A 721 -8.22 14.40 33.40
CA ILE A 721 -7.39 15.56 33.70
C ILE A 721 -6.43 15.08 34.78
N ASP A 722 -5.20 14.82 34.38
CA ASP A 722 -4.16 14.35 35.29
C ASP A 722 -3.09 15.42 35.45
N ASP A 723 -3.13 16.04 36.61
CA ASP A 723 -2.14 17.00 37.05
C ASP A 723 -1.12 16.26 37.93
N MET A 724 -0.53 15.18 37.35
CA MET A 724 0.24 14.13 38.04
C MET A 724 0.96 14.65 39.29
N ASN A 725 0.43 14.28 40.46
CA ASN A 725 1.06 14.48 41.77
C ASN A 725 2.29 13.60 41.97
#